data_AF-A0A8B3FMM7-F1
#
_entry.id   AF-A0A8B3FMM7-F1
#
_cell.length_a   1.000
_cell.length_b   1.000
_cell.length_c   1.000
_cell.angle_alpha   90.00
_cell.angle_beta   90.00
_cell.angle_gamma   90.00
#
_symmetry.space_group_name_H-M   'P 1'
#
loop_
_entity.id
_entity.type
_entity.pdbx_description
1 polymer ?
#
loop_
_entity_poly.entity_id
_entity_poly.type
_entity_poly.pdbx_seq_one_letter_code
_entity_poly.pdbx_strand_id
1 'polypeptide(L)'
;MSAVLAFGIVAPGGATTATAQHAPAPAQVLQQGSSAGDSDQDSAPQPRATVFDAVTVTVNDEAGLLAAIAAATDGDVTTIRLAGDIALTGTVTIPAGKIITITNADGDSPTVTSSAKPFFQVETGGTFTLSGDVTLDGQGRNNCFVTTAGSFILDGATLRNLLASRQGFYDENVGAVIVTGGDATFTMASGLITDTTVDRDHGAAVYVRDGASATMSGGTITNTTINNQYAGSVVVDGGTFTMEGGEISNGDAGNQIQTSGGVLVLALNRNGATPDNAIESTFTMNGGTITNCSAPRGGGVYLYGGSAGVSDWWSKAHFTMNGGEISNCQATGLTMADGSVSDGAGGGVYVESGSDFVMNDGTITGNTATGMGGGVATYDTFVNYFGKIPYEDGFAQWPSYFPASFTMNGGTISGNSAQAGQTEDGDRGCGGGVYSASSEVRINAGLIENNTASKQGGGLYVGSVPYSLYINDSLITDNEASVLGGGVWFCPTGEASINVNSGTALYGNSAQGAGDDVSIVRLPDNEEQMTATISDRMLGGGLADWHRDGAALEADANDALGVPDPDVARYSADTADETAVSGITDDPASYQLKATPSDQAVQLSSGLAKVIVRNNSSTRGGGIGSNGKVVLGNEHEYTESLTVTKQWDPGQTGLSTPENITVWLTIDGYRVESVVLDESNEWTHTFEGLPLDSGATIEEDAPEGWTADYQREYYPDTREITVVVLNEAIEVTPEPTPDVTPTPDATPTAPTETSTPTPGTPSKTRPAKMPRTGEDAFAGLFGAVALVAACAGAQTLRKRKQS
;
A
#
# COMPACT_ATOMS: atom_id res chain seq x y z
N MET A 1 10.32 37.09 20.69
CA MET A 1 10.40 38.45 20.15
C MET A 1 9.38 38.53 19.04
N SER A 2 8.29 39.28 19.27
CA SER A 2 7.14 39.37 18.38
C SER A 2 7.43 40.29 17.19
N ALA A 3 7.19 39.81 15.98
CA ALA A 3 7.01 40.63 14.79
C ALA A 3 5.81 40.08 14.01
N VAL A 4 4.70 40.81 14.12
CA VAL A 4 3.49 40.64 13.32
C VAL A 4 3.86 40.97 11.87
N LEU A 5 3.78 39.98 10.99
CA LEU A 5 3.91 40.16 9.54
C LEU A 5 2.51 40.07 8.92
N ALA A 6 1.93 41.24 8.68
CA ALA A 6 0.76 41.37 7.83
C ALA A 6 1.21 41.34 6.37
N PHE A 7 0.77 40.35 5.60
CA PHE A 7 0.84 40.38 4.14
C PHE A 7 -0.56 40.20 3.55
N GLY A 8 -1.01 41.25 2.86
CA GLY A 8 -2.12 41.15 1.94
C GLY A 8 -1.64 40.49 0.65
N ILE A 9 -2.25 39.37 0.29
CA ILE A 9 -2.09 38.73 -1.00
C ILE A 9 -3.44 38.78 -1.72
N VAL A 10 -3.40 39.31 -2.94
CA VAL A 10 -4.52 39.38 -3.86
C VAL A 10 -4.78 37.97 -4.40
N ALA A 11 -5.97 37.43 -4.13
CA ALA A 11 -6.46 36.21 -4.75
C ALA A 11 -6.79 36.45 -6.23
N PRO A 12 -6.39 35.55 -7.16
CA PRO A 12 -7.12 35.36 -8.40
C PRO A 12 -8.12 34.23 -8.22
N GLY A 13 -9.41 34.57 -8.34
CA GLY A 13 -10.47 33.60 -8.55
C GLY A 13 -10.34 32.95 -9.92
N GLY A 14 -10.55 31.63 -9.96
CA GLY A 14 -10.55 30.85 -11.19
C GLY A 14 -11.13 29.47 -10.92
N ALA A 15 -12.46 29.40 -10.89
CA ALA A 15 -13.17 28.13 -10.92
C ALA A 15 -12.85 27.38 -12.21
N THR A 16 -12.41 26.12 -12.09
CA THR A 16 -12.50 25.16 -13.20
C THR A 16 -13.04 23.84 -12.67
N THR A 17 -14.23 23.51 -13.16
CA THR A 17 -14.91 22.24 -13.03
C THR A 17 -14.25 21.22 -13.96
N ALA A 18 -13.62 20.18 -13.42
CA ALA A 18 -13.19 19.03 -14.20
C ALA A 18 -14.28 17.94 -14.11
N THR A 19 -15.03 17.79 -15.18
CA THR A 19 -15.93 16.64 -15.40
C THR A 19 -15.12 15.53 -16.06
N ALA A 20 -15.12 14.37 -15.42
CA ALA A 20 -14.57 13.13 -15.96
C ALA A 20 -15.45 12.64 -17.12
N GLN A 21 -14.85 12.26 -18.24
CA GLN A 21 -15.45 11.33 -19.20
C GLN A 21 -14.41 10.31 -19.66
N HIS A 22 -14.68 9.07 -19.26
CA HIS A 22 -14.16 7.82 -19.78
C HIS A 22 -14.25 7.72 -21.31
N ALA A 23 -13.21 7.18 -21.94
CA ALA A 23 -13.35 6.28 -23.09
C ALA A 23 -12.16 5.31 -23.16
N PRO A 24 -12.37 4.04 -23.58
CA PRO A 24 -11.49 2.92 -23.25
C PRO A 24 -10.46 2.58 -24.34
N ALA A 25 -9.38 1.93 -23.92
CA ALA A 25 -8.45 1.22 -24.79
C ALA A 25 -9.07 -0.07 -25.37
N PRO A 26 -8.59 -0.57 -26.51
CA PRO A 26 -8.71 -1.99 -26.82
C PRO A 26 -7.36 -2.68 -27.01
N ALA A 27 -7.38 -3.94 -26.57
CA ALA A 27 -6.30 -4.92 -26.45
C ALA A 27 -5.72 -5.42 -27.79
N GLN A 28 -4.51 -5.98 -27.67
CA GLN A 28 -3.84 -6.83 -28.65
C GLN A 28 -4.51 -8.22 -28.79
N VAL A 29 -4.48 -8.81 -29.99
CA VAL A 29 -4.35 -10.28 -30.20
C VAL A 29 -3.54 -10.57 -31.48
N LEU A 30 -2.70 -11.60 -31.39
CA LEU A 30 -1.76 -12.16 -32.36
C LEU A 30 -2.38 -13.23 -33.32
N GLN A 31 -1.71 -13.37 -34.48
CA GLN A 31 -1.43 -14.59 -35.28
C GLN A 31 -2.22 -15.00 -36.56
N GLN A 32 -1.41 -15.12 -37.63
CA GLN A 32 -1.28 -16.15 -38.68
C GLN A 32 -2.24 -16.25 -39.90
N GLY A 33 -1.65 -16.09 -41.11
CA GLY A 33 -1.65 -17.17 -42.13
C GLY A 33 -2.18 -16.89 -43.57
N SER A 34 -1.25 -16.75 -44.55
CA SER A 34 -1.32 -17.14 -46.00
C SER A 34 -2.37 -16.46 -46.93
N SER A 35 -2.23 -16.24 -48.25
CA SER A 35 -1.21 -16.47 -49.30
C SER A 35 -1.60 -15.69 -50.59
N ALA A 36 -0.58 -15.40 -51.43
CA ALA A 36 -0.56 -15.25 -52.90
C ALA A 36 -1.40 -14.17 -53.64
N GLY A 37 -0.71 -13.35 -54.44
CA GLY A 37 -1.29 -12.48 -55.48
C GLY A 37 -0.22 -11.60 -56.14
N ASP A 38 0.34 -12.11 -57.24
CA ASP A 38 1.43 -11.59 -58.07
C ASP A 38 1.02 -10.39 -58.97
N SER A 39 1.86 -9.35 -59.07
CA SER A 39 2.15 -8.64 -60.33
C SER A 39 3.23 -7.56 -60.16
N ASP A 40 4.37 -7.81 -60.80
CA ASP A 40 5.51 -6.91 -61.04
C ASP A 40 5.15 -5.50 -61.58
N GLN A 41 5.95 -4.49 -61.21
CA GLN A 41 6.68 -3.57 -62.12
C GLN A 41 7.57 -2.58 -61.34
N ASP A 42 8.86 -2.94 -61.27
CA ASP A 42 10.06 -2.12 -61.47
C ASP A 42 9.99 -0.58 -61.23
N SER A 43 10.52 -0.13 -60.08
CA SER A 43 11.51 0.97 -59.99
C SER A 43 11.90 1.20 -58.52
N ALA A 44 12.98 0.58 -58.07
CA ALA A 44 13.52 0.81 -56.73
C ALA A 44 14.45 2.04 -56.71
N PRO A 45 14.28 2.94 -55.74
CA PRO A 45 15.40 3.52 -55.01
C PRO A 45 15.43 2.87 -53.63
N GLN A 46 16.37 1.95 -53.42
CA GLN A 46 16.73 1.46 -52.09
C GLN A 46 17.23 2.65 -51.24
N PRO A 47 16.70 2.93 -50.04
CA PRO A 47 17.47 3.63 -49.05
C PRO A 47 18.55 2.65 -48.57
N ARG A 48 19.77 2.95 -48.96
CA ARG A 48 21.00 2.34 -48.46
C ARG A 48 21.03 2.47 -46.93
N ALA A 49 20.67 1.42 -46.23
CA ALA A 49 21.08 1.24 -44.84
C ALA A 49 22.61 1.11 -44.86
N THR A 50 23.30 2.22 -44.62
CA THR A 50 24.71 2.19 -44.25
C THR A 50 24.79 1.53 -42.88
N VAL A 51 25.14 0.25 -42.87
CA VAL A 51 25.71 -0.41 -41.70
C VAL A 51 27.03 0.31 -41.46
N PHE A 52 27.07 1.18 -40.45
CA PHE A 52 28.31 1.81 -40.01
C PHE A 52 29.12 0.74 -39.26
N ASP A 53 30.28 0.36 -39.79
CA ASP A 53 31.19 -0.56 -39.11
C ASP A 53 31.68 0.14 -37.83
N ALA A 54 31.32 -0.40 -36.66
CA ALA A 54 31.84 0.07 -35.38
C ALA A 54 33.37 -0.03 -35.37
N VAL A 55 34.05 1.11 -35.26
CA VAL A 55 35.51 1.15 -35.23
C VAL A 55 35.97 0.57 -33.90
N THR A 56 36.70 -0.55 -33.94
CA THR A 56 37.26 -1.18 -32.73
C THR A 56 38.77 -0.95 -32.66
N VAL A 57 39.25 -0.38 -31.56
CA VAL A 57 40.67 -0.14 -31.29
C VAL A 57 41.05 -0.75 -29.95
N THR A 58 42.23 -1.35 -29.85
CA THR A 58 42.77 -1.86 -28.58
C THR A 58 43.91 -0.95 -28.13
N VAL A 59 43.90 -0.55 -26.85
CA VAL A 59 44.87 0.37 -26.25
C VAL A 59 45.37 -0.20 -24.92
N ASN A 60 46.57 0.20 -24.52
CA ASN A 60 47.23 -0.28 -23.30
C ASN A 60 47.82 0.87 -22.45
N ASP A 61 47.59 2.12 -22.84
CA ASP A 61 48.02 3.30 -22.12
C ASP A 61 47.07 4.51 -22.35
N GLU A 62 47.25 5.56 -21.55
CA GLU A 62 46.45 6.79 -21.62
C GLU A 62 46.59 7.50 -22.98
N ALA A 63 47.79 7.49 -23.57
CA ALA A 63 48.03 8.16 -24.85
C ALA A 63 47.25 7.51 -26.00
N GLY A 64 47.20 6.18 -26.04
CA GLY A 64 46.39 5.41 -26.97
C GLY A 64 44.90 5.64 -26.77
N LEU A 65 44.44 5.69 -25.52
CA LEU A 65 43.04 6.01 -25.20
C LEU A 65 42.63 7.38 -25.75
N LEU A 66 43.41 8.42 -25.46
CA LEU A 66 43.14 9.79 -25.93
C LEU A 66 43.20 9.90 -27.45
N ALA A 67 44.15 9.22 -28.09
CA ALA A 67 44.27 9.19 -29.55
C ALA A 67 43.06 8.50 -30.21
N ALA A 68 42.56 7.41 -29.63
CA ALA A 68 41.39 6.71 -30.13
C ALA A 68 40.11 7.56 -30.03
N ILE A 69 39.92 8.28 -28.91
CA ILE A 69 38.80 9.22 -28.75
C ILE A 69 38.88 10.36 -29.77
N ALA A 70 40.08 10.95 -29.96
CA ALA A 70 40.28 12.03 -30.92
C ALA A 70 40.05 11.61 -32.38
N ALA A 71 40.34 10.33 -32.70
CA ALA A 71 40.17 9.76 -34.04
C ALA A 71 38.74 9.26 -34.32
N ALA A 72 37.88 9.15 -33.29
CA ALA A 72 36.49 8.73 -33.46
C ALA A 72 35.75 9.68 -34.42
N THR A 73 34.85 9.14 -35.24
CA THR A 73 34.03 9.94 -36.17
C THR A 73 32.72 10.34 -35.50
N ASP A 74 32.24 11.55 -35.75
CA ASP A 74 30.97 12.03 -35.18
C ASP A 74 29.81 11.15 -35.66
N GLY A 75 28.95 10.73 -34.73
CA GLY A 75 27.79 9.88 -35.00
C GLY A 75 28.10 8.38 -35.16
N ASP A 76 29.37 7.99 -35.26
CA ASP A 76 29.79 6.59 -35.38
C ASP A 76 30.23 6.03 -34.02
N VAL A 77 29.82 4.79 -33.70
CA VAL A 77 30.27 4.09 -32.50
C VAL A 77 31.74 3.71 -32.65
N THR A 78 32.56 4.17 -31.70
CA THR A 78 33.96 3.75 -31.56
C THR A 78 34.13 2.94 -30.27
N THR A 79 34.48 1.66 -30.40
CA THR A 79 34.78 0.76 -29.27
C THR A 79 36.28 0.73 -28.98
N ILE A 80 36.66 1.08 -27.76
CA ILE A 80 38.03 1.11 -27.26
C ILE A 80 38.19 0.00 -26.22
N ARG A 81 39.00 -1.00 -26.55
CA ARG A 81 39.30 -2.15 -25.70
C ARG A 81 40.57 -1.88 -24.89
N LEU A 82 40.49 -1.93 -23.57
CA LEU A 82 41.64 -1.77 -22.68
C LEU A 82 42.30 -3.13 -22.45
N ALA A 83 43.58 -3.26 -22.83
CA ALA A 83 44.38 -4.48 -22.68
C ALA A 83 45.30 -4.46 -21.44
N GLY A 84 45.03 -3.54 -20.50
CA GLY A 84 45.82 -3.38 -19.28
C GLY A 84 45.35 -2.18 -18.47
N ASP A 85 45.92 -2.05 -17.26
CA ASP A 85 45.61 -0.96 -16.34
C ASP A 85 46.04 0.40 -16.91
N ILE A 86 45.24 1.43 -16.65
CA ILE A 86 45.52 2.80 -17.07
C ILE A 86 45.52 3.72 -15.86
N ALA A 87 46.62 4.43 -15.64
CA ALA A 87 46.68 5.54 -14.69
C ALA A 87 46.53 6.85 -15.47
N LEU A 88 45.37 7.49 -15.34
CA LEU A 88 45.09 8.78 -15.98
C LEU A 88 45.83 9.91 -15.27
N THR A 89 46.44 10.78 -16.06
CA THR A 89 47.14 11.98 -15.59
C THR A 89 46.22 13.21 -15.59
N GLY A 90 45.09 13.15 -16.30
CA GLY A 90 44.09 14.21 -16.36
C GLY A 90 42.67 13.67 -16.59
N THR A 91 41.71 14.59 -16.74
CA THR A 91 40.33 14.26 -17.12
C THR A 91 40.29 13.85 -18.60
N VAL A 92 39.63 12.74 -18.90
CA VAL A 92 39.35 12.29 -20.26
C VAL A 92 38.00 12.85 -20.71
N THR A 93 38.01 13.72 -21.70
CA THR A 93 36.78 14.32 -22.25
C THR A 93 36.24 13.49 -23.41
N ILE A 94 34.93 13.20 -23.38
CA ILE A 94 34.15 12.65 -24.50
C ILE A 94 33.45 13.84 -25.18
N PRO A 95 33.93 14.28 -26.36
CA PRO A 95 33.43 15.48 -27.01
C PRO A 95 32.01 15.34 -27.56
N ALA A 96 31.36 16.48 -27.79
CA ALA A 96 30.08 16.55 -28.51
C ALA A 96 30.13 15.78 -29.84
N GLY A 97 29.06 15.03 -30.14
CA GLY A 97 28.92 14.25 -31.37
C GLY A 97 29.66 12.91 -31.38
N LYS A 98 30.57 12.65 -30.43
CA LYS A 98 31.27 11.36 -30.33
C LYS A 98 30.43 10.31 -29.59
N ILE A 99 30.49 9.07 -30.07
CA ILE A 99 29.89 7.90 -29.41
C ILE A 99 31.01 6.93 -29.07
N ILE A 100 31.42 6.91 -27.81
CA ILE A 100 32.58 6.15 -27.32
C ILE A 100 32.13 5.02 -26.39
N THR A 101 32.54 3.80 -26.69
CA THR A 101 32.40 2.65 -25.81
C THR A 101 33.78 2.23 -25.30
N ILE A 102 34.00 2.24 -23.98
CA ILE A 102 35.20 1.65 -23.36
C ILE A 102 34.83 0.30 -22.77
N THR A 103 35.65 -0.72 -23.06
CA THR A 103 35.46 -2.09 -22.58
C THR A 103 36.80 -2.78 -22.35
N ASN A 104 36.80 -3.97 -21.75
CA ASN A 104 37.99 -4.79 -21.59
C ASN A 104 38.35 -5.56 -22.88
N ALA A 105 39.65 -5.78 -23.09
CA ALA A 105 40.10 -6.75 -24.08
C ALA A 105 39.80 -8.20 -23.60
N ASP A 106 39.77 -9.15 -24.54
CA ASP A 106 39.30 -10.51 -24.24
C ASP A 106 40.16 -11.17 -23.16
N GLY A 107 39.55 -11.49 -22.01
CA GLY A 107 40.23 -12.13 -20.89
C GLY A 107 40.98 -11.18 -19.96
N ASP A 108 40.96 -9.87 -20.21
CA ASP A 108 41.54 -8.86 -19.33
C ASP A 108 40.47 -8.28 -18.37
N SER A 109 40.91 -7.81 -17.19
CA SER A 109 40.10 -7.11 -16.18
C SER A 109 40.76 -5.78 -15.79
N PRO A 110 40.87 -4.81 -16.73
CA PRO A 110 41.66 -3.59 -16.56
C PRO A 110 41.12 -2.68 -15.46
N THR A 111 42.04 -2.13 -14.68
CA THR A 111 41.74 -1.08 -13.69
C THR A 111 42.21 0.28 -14.19
N VAL A 112 41.29 1.25 -14.18
CA VAL A 112 41.59 2.66 -14.44
C VAL A 112 41.64 3.41 -13.11
N THR A 113 42.70 4.17 -12.89
CA THR A 113 42.88 5.03 -11.71
C THR A 113 43.16 6.47 -12.16
N SER A 114 42.81 7.46 -11.34
CA SER A 114 43.11 8.86 -11.65
C SER A 114 43.19 9.70 -10.38
N SER A 115 43.96 10.79 -10.44
CA SER A 115 43.86 11.91 -9.50
C SER A 115 43.03 13.08 -10.05
N ALA A 116 42.50 12.94 -11.27
CA ALA A 116 41.63 13.94 -11.88
C ALA A 116 40.20 13.80 -11.35
N LYS A 117 39.54 14.95 -11.23
CA LYS A 117 38.14 15.07 -10.83
C LYS A 117 37.39 15.89 -11.89
N PRO A 118 36.62 15.26 -12.80
CA PRO A 118 36.31 13.83 -12.88
C PRO A 118 37.39 13.00 -13.61
N PHE A 119 37.28 11.66 -13.57
CA PHE A 119 38.04 10.77 -14.47
C PHE A 119 37.59 11.01 -15.92
N PHE A 120 36.27 10.98 -16.15
CA PHE A 120 35.66 11.20 -17.44
C PHE A 120 34.66 12.37 -17.40
N GLN A 121 34.73 13.24 -18.40
CA GLN A 121 33.74 14.29 -18.64
C GLN A 121 33.05 14.04 -19.97
N VAL A 122 31.73 13.96 -19.98
CA VAL A 122 30.94 13.86 -21.21
C VAL A 122 30.32 15.21 -21.51
N GLU A 123 30.64 15.76 -22.68
CA GLU A 123 30.07 17.04 -23.15
C GLU A 123 28.65 16.84 -23.68
N THR A 124 27.88 17.93 -23.75
CA THR A 124 26.54 17.92 -24.36
C THR A 124 26.59 17.38 -25.78
N GLY A 125 25.72 16.40 -26.07
CA GLY A 125 25.69 15.69 -27.35
C GLY A 125 26.75 14.60 -27.52
N GLY A 126 27.63 14.37 -26.54
CA GLY A 126 28.52 13.21 -26.49
C GLY A 126 27.83 12.01 -25.85
N THR A 127 28.28 10.79 -26.18
CA THR A 127 27.82 9.53 -25.57
C THR A 127 29.01 8.70 -25.12
N PHE A 128 28.98 8.28 -23.86
CA PHE A 128 29.98 7.43 -23.25
C PHE A 128 29.34 6.16 -22.69
N THR A 129 29.81 5.00 -23.16
CA THR A 129 29.45 3.70 -22.60
C THR A 129 30.67 3.10 -21.91
N LEU A 130 30.56 2.76 -20.63
CA LEU A 130 31.55 1.97 -19.92
C LEU A 130 30.98 0.57 -19.69
N SER A 131 31.63 -0.43 -20.28
CA SER A 131 31.07 -1.79 -20.34
C SER A 131 32.10 -2.88 -20.05
N GLY A 132 31.60 -4.08 -19.78
CA GLY A 132 32.44 -5.26 -19.52
C GLY A 132 33.20 -5.17 -18.20
N ASP A 133 34.23 -5.99 -18.04
CA ASP A 133 34.99 -6.14 -16.80
C ASP A 133 36.07 -5.04 -16.66
N VAL A 134 35.63 -3.78 -16.65
CA VAL A 134 36.48 -2.62 -16.40
C VAL A 134 36.20 -2.10 -15.00
N THR A 135 37.26 -1.83 -14.23
CA THR A 135 37.14 -1.19 -12.92
C THR A 135 37.64 0.25 -12.96
N LEU A 136 36.80 1.21 -12.55
CA LEU A 136 37.27 2.55 -12.14
C LEU A 136 37.49 2.54 -10.63
N ASP A 137 38.75 2.68 -10.19
CA ASP A 137 39.11 2.65 -8.78
C ASP A 137 39.58 4.04 -8.30
N GLY A 138 38.79 4.63 -7.41
CA GLY A 138 39.08 5.94 -6.82
C GLY A 138 40.20 5.89 -5.79
N GLN A 139 40.56 4.71 -5.27
CA GLN A 139 41.56 4.48 -4.23
C GLN A 139 41.35 5.34 -2.97
N GLY A 140 40.09 5.62 -2.63
CA GLY A 140 39.68 6.47 -1.51
C GLY A 140 40.01 7.96 -1.70
N ARG A 141 40.41 8.38 -2.90
CA ARG A 141 40.78 9.76 -3.20
C ARG A 141 39.55 10.62 -3.45
N ASN A 142 39.69 11.91 -3.14
CA ASN A 142 38.67 12.91 -3.43
C ASN A 142 38.53 13.15 -4.94
N ASN A 143 37.54 12.50 -5.56
CA ASN A 143 37.38 12.43 -7.02
C ASN A 143 35.89 12.36 -7.42
N CYS A 144 35.66 12.21 -8.72
CA CYS A 144 34.39 11.86 -9.37
C CYS A 144 34.76 10.93 -10.53
N PHE A 145 34.02 9.85 -10.78
CA PHE A 145 34.31 8.99 -11.93
C PHE A 145 33.80 9.62 -13.21
N VAL A 146 32.52 10.01 -13.25
CA VAL A 146 31.90 10.53 -14.46
C VAL A 146 31.07 11.75 -14.14
N THR A 147 31.34 12.86 -14.82
CA THR A 147 30.40 13.98 -14.93
C THR A 147 29.89 14.02 -16.36
N THR A 148 28.56 14.02 -16.54
CA THR A 148 27.94 14.03 -17.87
C THR A 148 26.93 15.18 -18.03
N ALA A 149 27.10 15.92 -19.12
CA ALA A 149 26.09 16.81 -19.70
C ALA A 149 25.53 16.24 -21.03
N GLY A 150 26.01 15.07 -21.44
CA GLY A 150 25.53 14.26 -22.56
C GLY A 150 24.95 12.95 -22.05
N SER A 151 25.27 11.83 -22.69
CA SER A 151 24.81 10.50 -22.26
C SER A 151 25.93 9.65 -21.66
N PHE A 152 25.69 9.09 -20.48
CA PHE A 152 26.54 8.07 -19.87
C PHE A 152 25.77 6.76 -19.69
N ILE A 153 26.37 5.64 -20.11
CA ILE A 153 25.81 4.30 -19.98
C ILE A 153 26.80 3.42 -19.21
N LEU A 154 26.36 2.87 -18.09
CA LEU A 154 27.09 1.86 -17.33
C LEU A 154 26.48 0.47 -17.64
N ASP A 155 27.30 -0.41 -18.22
CA ASP A 155 26.87 -1.76 -18.62
C ASP A 155 27.93 -2.82 -18.28
N GLY A 156 28.03 -3.12 -16.98
CA GLY A 156 28.78 -4.26 -16.46
C GLY A 156 30.08 -3.90 -15.72
N ALA A 157 30.54 -2.66 -15.87
CA ALA A 157 31.75 -2.18 -15.20
C ALA A 157 31.54 -1.91 -13.70
N THR A 158 32.66 -1.82 -12.98
CA THR A 158 32.69 -1.53 -11.53
C THR A 158 33.30 -0.17 -11.23
N LEU A 159 32.62 0.66 -10.43
CA LEU A 159 33.09 1.94 -9.93
C LEU A 159 33.21 1.82 -8.40
N ARG A 160 34.41 1.96 -7.84
CA ARG A 160 34.62 1.69 -6.40
C ARG A 160 35.64 2.56 -5.68
N ASN A 161 35.56 2.57 -4.35
CA ASN A 161 36.53 3.22 -3.46
C ASN A 161 36.65 4.72 -3.73
N LEU A 162 35.55 5.45 -3.70
CA LEU A 162 35.54 6.88 -3.98
C LEU A 162 35.27 7.70 -2.72
N LEU A 163 36.01 8.81 -2.56
CA LEU A 163 35.61 9.88 -1.65
C LEU A 163 35.01 11.02 -2.49
N ALA A 164 33.72 11.26 -2.36
CA ALA A 164 33.03 12.42 -2.94
C ALA A 164 33.10 13.59 -1.95
N SER A 165 34.04 14.52 -2.16
CA SER A 165 34.21 15.71 -1.31
C SER A 165 34.56 16.95 -2.14
N ARG A 166 34.62 18.14 -1.53
CA ARG A 166 34.92 19.40 -2.22
C ARG A 166 36.42 19.53 -2.51
N GLN A 167 36.79 20.00 -3.70
CA GLN A 167 38.16 20.48 -3.97
C GLN A 167 38.33 21.97 -3.61
N GLY A 168 37.24 22.75 -3.56
CA GLY A 168 37.23 24.18 -3.22
C GLY A 168 35.89 24.66 -2.64
N PHE A 169 35.83 25.91 -2.16
CA PHE A 169 34.64 26.43 -1.45
C PHE A 169 33.37 26.43 -2.33
N TYR A 170 33.51 26.66 -3.64
CA TYR A 170 32.41 26.75 -4.63
C TYR A 170 32.10 25.43 -5.34
N ASP A 171 32.69 24.31 -4.92
CA ASP A 171 32.35 22.98 -5.43
C ASP A 171 31.07 22.53 -4.71
N GLU A 172 29.91 22.88 -5.26
CA GLU A 172 28.63 22.79 -4.52
C GLU A 172 27.99 21.40 -4.58
N ASN A 173 28.45 20.50 -5.46
CA ASN A 173 27.86 19.17 -5.67
C ASN A 173 28.94 18.10 -5.84
N VAL A 174 28.78 16.93 -5.22
CA VAL A 174 29.79 15.85 -5.26
C VAL A 174 29.17 14.49 -5.56
N GLY A 175 29.89 13.61 -6.27
CA GLY A 175 29.43 12.24 -6.41
C GLY A 175 30.34 11.35 -7.24
N ALA A 176 29.97 10.06 -7.32
CA ALA A 176 30.67 9.10 -8.15
C ALA A 176 30.28 9.25 -9.63
N VAL A 177 28.99 9.43 -9.88
CA VAL A 177 28.41 9.80 -11.17
C VAL A 177 27.56 11.04 -10.97
N ILE A 178 27.82 12.10 -11.74
CA ILE A 178 27.06 13.35 -11.73
C ILE A 178 26.44 13.57 -13.11
N VAL A 179 25.13 13.72 -13.16
CA VAL A 179 24.32 13.92 -14.37
C VAL A 179 23.63 15.27 -14.26
N THR A 180 23.96 16.22 -15.13
CA THR A 180 23.49 17.61 -15.01
C THR A 180 23.12 18.21 -16.36
N GLY A 181 21.97 18.89 -16.41
CA GLY A 181 21.42 19.57 -17.58
C GLY A 181 20.27 18.82 -18.23
N GLY A 182 19.32 19.55 -18.84
CA GLY A 182 18.07 19.00 -19.37
C GLY A 182 18.20 17.92 -20.45
N ASP A 183 19.32 17.88 -21.18
CA ASP A 183 19.59 16.86 -22.21
C ASP A 183 20.48 15.72 -21.70
N ALA A 184 20.94 15.79 -20.43
CA ALA A 184 21.86 14.83 -19.87
C ALA A 184 21.13 13.56 -19.44
N THR A 185 21.73 12.41 -19.75
CA THR A 185 21.18 11.09 -19.44
C THR A 185 22.20 10.19 -18.75
N PHE A 186 21.72 9.39 -17.80
CA PHE A 186 22.47 8.25 -17.26
C PHE A 186 21.65 6.97 -17.37
N THR A 187 22.21 5.93 -17.96
CA THR A 187 21.61 4.59 -17.97
C THR A 187 22.50 3.60 -17.24
N MET A 188 21.96 2.96 -16.20
CA MET A 188 22.59 1.83 -15.53
C MET A 188 21.89 0.55 -15.99
N ALA A 189 22.44 -0.07 -17.04
CA ALA A 189 21.92 -1.31 -17.59
C ALA A 189 22.36 -2.52 -16.75
N SER A 190 23.63 -2.51 -16.32
CA SER A 190 24.23 -3.49 -15.42
C SER A 190 25.50 -2.89 -14.79
N GLY A 191 26.16 -3.60 -13.89
CA GLY A 191 27.41 -3.16 -13.25
C GLY A 191 27.24 -2.79 -11.77
N LEU A 192 28.31 -2.27 -11.17
CA LEU A 192 28.42 -2.05 -9.73
C LEU A 192 28.99 -0.67 -9.44
N ILE A 193 28.27 0.12 -8.62
CA ILE A 193 28.80 1.32 -7.98
C ILE A 193 28.88 1.01 -6.49
N THR A 194 30.08 1.05 -5.91
CA THR A 194 30.24 0.65 -4.51
C THR A 194 31.31 1.42 -3.74
N ASP A 195 31.29 1.29 -2.42
CA ASP A 195 32.28 1.84 -1.50
C ASP A 195 32.52 3.34 -1.77
N THR A 196 31.42 4.09 -1.84
CA THR A 196 31.43 5.55 -2.04
C THR A 196 31.21 6.23 -0.70
N THR A 197 32.11 7.12 -0.31
CA THR A 197 31.94 7.99 0.86
C THR A 197 31.58 9.39 0.40
N VAL A 198 30.41 9.88 0.79
CA VAL A 198 29.93 11.24 0.57
C VAL A 198 30.21 12.06 1.83
N ASP A 199 31.15 12.99 1.75
CA ASP A 199 31.61 13.79 2.90
C ASP A 199 31.09 15.24 2.86
N ARG A 200 30.19 15.55 1.91
CA ARG A 200 29.71 16.90 1.65
C ARG A 200 28.22 16.90 1.37
N ASP A 201 27.64 18.06 1.65
CA ASP A 201 26.24 18.32 1.35
C ASP A 201 25.98 18.27 -0.16
N HIS A 202 24.75 17.95 -0.56
CA HIS A 202 24.39 17.79 -1.97
C HIS A 202 25.32 16.78 -2.66
N GLY A 203 25.31 15.56 -2.14
CA GLY A 203 26.23 14.52 -2.59
C GLY A 203 25.62 13.13 -2.70
N ALA A 204 26.11 12.33 -3.65
CA ALA A 204 25.59 10.99 -3.86
C ALA A 204 26.60 10.02 -4.49
N ALA A 205 26.31 8.72 -4.47
CA ALA A 205 26.96 7.82 -5.41
C ALA A 205 26.51 8.14 -6.85
N VAL A 206 25.20 8.31 -7.06
CA VAL A 206 24.63 8.81 -8.32
C VAL A 206 23.82 10.07 -8.06
N TYR A 207 24.22 11.18 -8.67
CA TYR A 207 23.56 12.48 -8.49
C TYR A 207 22.96 12.97 -9.80
N VAL A 208 21.63 13.04 -9.87
CA VAL A 208 20.85 13.46 -11.04
C VAL A 208 20.23 14.83 -10.77
N ARG A 209 20.55 15.83 -11.61
CA ARG A 209 20.15 17.22 -11.31
C ARG A 209 19.92 18.12 -12.52
N ASP A 210 19.34 19.29 -12.27
CA ASP A 210 19.19 20.40 -13.24
C ASP A 210 18.51 19.97 -14.56
N GLY A 211 17.41 19.24 -14.46
CA GLY A 211 16.62 18.71 -15.58
C GLY A 211 17.12 17.39 -16.15
N ALA A 212 18.22 16.84 -15.64
CA ALA A 212 18.76 15.57 -16.12
C ALA A 212 17.79 14.39 -15.86
N SER A 213 17.97 13.33 -16.66
CA SER A 213 17.22 12.08 -16.51
C SER A 213 18.16 10.90 -16.31
N ALA A 214 17.69 9.90 -15.56
CA ALA A 214 18.42 8.68 -15.34
C ALA A 214 17.50 7.46 -15.28
N THR A 215 18.00 6.33 -15.76
CA THR A 215 17.29 5.06 -15.80
C THR A 215 18.17 3.94 -15.28
N MET A 216 17.67 3.17 -14.31
CA MET A 216 18.32 1.98 -13.79
C MET A 216 17.47 0.77 -14.14
N SER A 217 17.92 -0.03 -15.11
CA SER A 217 17.25 -1.29 -15.49
C SER A 217 17.90 -2.52 -14.85
N GLY A 218 19.10 -2.37 -14.30
CA GLY A 218 19.83 -3.41 -13.58
C GLY A 218 21.04 -2.86 -12.82
N GLY A 219 21.92 -3.77 -12.40
CA GLY A 219 23.11 -3.44 -11.63
C GLY A 219 22.83 -3.13 -10.15
N THR A 220 23.89 -2.75 -9.43
CA THR A 220 23.85 -2.50 -7.98
C THR A 220 24.56 -1.22 -7.60
N ILE A 221 23.92 -0.40 -6.77
CA ILE A 221 24.53 0.74 -6.06
C ILE A 221 24.55 0.36 -4.57
N THR A 222 25.71 0.10 -3.99
CA THR A 222 25.79 -0.40 -2.60
C THR A 222 26.94 0.17 -1.79
N ASN A 223 26.80 0.17 -0.47
CA ASN A 223 27.84 0.62 0.48
C ASN A 223 28.19 2.09 0.29
N THR A 224 27.18 2.95 0.30
CA THR A 224 27.38 4.40 0.34
C THR A 224 27.42 4.86 1.79
N THR A 225 28.54 5.45 2.21
CA THR A 225 28.65 6.13 3.52
C THR A 225 28.34 7.61 3.35
N ILE A 226 27.34 8.14 4.05
CA ILE A 226 26.86 9.52 3.91
C ILE A 226 27.12 10.29 5.21
N ASN A 227 28.00 11.29 5.15
CA ASN A 227 28.47 12.04 6.30
C ASN A 227 28.00 13.51 6.32
N ASN A 228 27.09 13.91 5.44
CA ASN A 228 26.55 15.26 5.40
C ASN A 228 25.09 15.32 4.91
N GLN A 229 24.46 16.48 5.04
CA GLN A 229 23.04 16.70 4.73
C GLN A 229 22.75 16.76 3.22
N TYR A 230 21.49 16.59 2.81
CA TYR A 230 21.06 16.66 1.41
C TYR A 230 21.80 15.66 0.51
N ALA A 231 21.98 14.45 1.02
CA ALA A 231 22.79 13.42 0.40
C ALA A 231 22.13 12.04 0.50
N GLY A 232 22.54 11.12 -0.38
CA GLY A 232 22.02 9.76 -0.44
C GLY A 232 22.87 8.82 -1.28
N SER A 233 22.51 7.53 -1.36
CA SER A 233 23.11 6.65 -2.38
C SER A 233 22.75 7.16 -3.78
N VAL A 234 21.49 7.55 -3.95
CA VAL A 234 21.01 8.30 -5.12
C VAL A 234 20.37 9.60 -4.65
N VAL A 235 20.67 10.70 -5.33
CA VAL A 235 19.98 11.99 -5.13
C VAL A 235 19.39 12.44 -6.46
N VAL A 236 18.11 12.83 -6.43
CA VAL A 236 17.38 13.44 -7.54
C VAL A 236 17.05 14.89 -7.14
N ASP A 237 17.71 15.88 -7.76
CA ASP A 237 17.62 17.32 -7.43
C ASP A 237 17.25 18.17 -8.65
N GLY A 238 15.97 18.43 -8.84
CA GLY A 238 15.43 19.05 -10.05
C GLY A 238 15.53 18.15 -11.28
N GLY A 239 15.51 16.83 -11.11
CA GLY A 239 15.71 15.85 -12.19
C GLY A 239 14.71 14.69 -12.12
N THR A 240 14.94 13.68 -12.97
CA THR A 240 14.11 12.48 -13.03
C THR A 240 14.95 11.20 -12.91
N PHE A 241 14.51 10.26 -12.09
CA PHE A 241 15.11 8.93 -11.98
C PHE A 241 14.05 7.85 -12.11
N THR A 242 14.26 6.90 -13.02
CA THR A 242 13.36 5.75 -13.21
C THR A 242 14.11 4.46 -12.90
N MET A 243 13.62 3.70 -11.93
CA MET A 243 14.14 2.38 -11.56
C MET A 243 13.22 1.30 -12.10
N GLU A 244 13.62 0.66 -13.20
CA GLU A 244 12.93 -0.49 -13.80
C GLU A 244 13.38 -1.81 -13.13
N GLY A 245 14.57 -1.82 -12.55
CA GLY A 245 15.20 -2.98 -11.93
C GLY A 245 16.47 -2.63 -11.16
N GLY A 246 17.25 -3.65 -10.81
CA GLY A 246 18.50 -3.49 -10.07
C GLY A 246 18.32 -3.31 -8.57
N GLU A 247 19.41 -2.97 -7.88
CA GLU A 247 19.46 -2.90 -6.41
C GLU A 247 20.16 -1.61 -5.93
N ILE A 248 19.54 -0.93 -4.96
CA ILE A 248 20.18 0.12 -4.16
C ILE A 248 20.22 -0.37 -2.72
N SER A 249 21.40 -0.54 -2.13
CA SER A 249 21.50 -1.18 -0.82
C SER A 249 22.62 -0.69 0.08
N ASN A 250 22.50 -0.99 1.38
CA ASN A 250 23.54 -0.79 2.38
C ASN A 250 24.08 0.65 2.43
N GLY A 251 23.25 1.64 2.10
CA GLY A 251 23.60 3.04 2.27
C GLY A 251 23.33 3.48 3.71
N ASP A 252 24.28 4.19 4.32
CA ASP A 252 24.22 4.58 5.72
C ASP A 252 24.54 6.06 5.89
N ALA A 253 23.55 6.82 6.36
CA ALA A 253 23.68 8.24 6.66
C ALA A 253 23.98 8.57 8.12
N GLY A 254 24.18 7.55 8.97
CA GLY A 254 24.51 7.72 10.38
C GLY A 254 23.57 8.71 11.08
N ASN A 255 24.11 9.85 11.49
CA ASN A 255 23.43 10.90 12.26
C ASN A 255 23.05 12.14 11.42
N GLN A 256 23.08 12.06 10.10
CA GLN A 256 22.87 13.22 9.22
C GLN A 256 21.40 13.41 8.89
N ILE A 257 20.81 14.54 9.32
CA ILE A 257 19.44 14.87 8.93
C ILE A 257 19.37 15.30 7.45
N GLN A 258 18.17 15.25 6.89
CA GLN A 258 17.90 15.61 5.50
C GLN A 258 18.65 14.72 4.50
N THR A 259 18.75 13.42 4.78
CA THR A 259 19.44 12.42 3.98
C THR A 259 18.57 11.18 3.83
N SER A 260 18.94 10.30 2.91
CA SER A 260 18.43 8.94 2.84
C SER A 260 19.58 7.96 2.65
N GLY A 261 19.53 6.79 3.27
CA GLY A 261 20.51 5.73 2.97
C GLY A 261 20.35 5.26 1.53
N GLY A 262 19.11 5.17 1.04
CA GLY A 262 18.81 4.83 -0.35
C GLY A 262 18.69 6.08 -1.22
N VAL A 263 17.46 6.51 -1.48
CA VAL A 263 17.14 7.55 -2.46
C VAL A 263 16.61 8.81 -1.77
N LEU A 264 17.26 9.94 -2.02
CA LEU A 264 16.74 11.27 -1.67
C LEU A 264 16.14 11.93 -2.92
N VAL A 265 14.84 12.23 -2.87
CA VAL A 265 14.15 13.05 -3.89
C VAL A 265 14.04 14.46 -3.32
N LEU A 266 14.93 15.34 -3.77
CA LEU A 266 15.09 16.70 -3.26
C LEU A 266 14.53 17.70 -4.26
N ALA A 267 13.61 18.56 -3.84
CA ALA A 267 13.15 19.69 -4.64
C ALA A 267 13.05 20.93 -3.76
N LEU A 268 14.17 21.63 -3.58
CA LEU A 268 14.24 22.73 -2.63
C LEU A 268 15.01 23.93 -3.17
N ASN A 269 14.30 25.05 -3.34
CA ASN A 269 14.90 26.34 -3.64
C ASN A 269 15.20 27.09 -2.34
N ARG A 270 16.47 27.06 -1.90
CA ARG A 270 16.92 27.67 -0.63
C ARG A 270 16.78 29.19 -0.57
N ASN A 271 16.57 29.85 -1.70
CA ASN A 271 16.36 31.30 -1.76
C ASN A 271 14.86 31.67 -1.73
N GLY A 272 13.99 30.69 -1.50
CA GLY A 272 12.55 30.80 -1.68
C GLY A 272 12.14 30.57 -3.13
N ALA A 273 10.96 29.99 -3.30
CA ALA A 273 10.37 29.76 -4.62
C ALA A 273 9.17 30.68 -4.86
N THR A 274 8.84 30.84 -6.13
CA THR A 274 7.58 31.32 -6.70
C THR A 274 7.15 30.29 -7.74
N PRO A 275 5.95 30.40 -8.35
CA PRO A 275 5.55 29.51 -9.44
C PRO A 275 6.55 29.45 -10.61
N ASP A 276 7.33 30.52 -10.83
CA ASP A 276 8.22 30.65 -12.00
C ASP A 276 9.59 29.98 -11.82
N ASN A 277 9.98 29.66 -10.58
CA ASN A 277 11.30 29.08 -10.26
C ASN A 277 11.20 27.89 -9.29
N ALA A 278 10.02 27.28 -9.18
CA ALA A 278 9.79 26.06 -8.45
C ALA A 278 10.62 24.91 -9.03
N ILE A 279 11.08 24.03 -8.15
CA ILE A 279 11.85 22.85 -8.52
C ILE A 279 10.92 21.64 -8.49
N GLU A 280 11.06 20.78 -9.48
CA GLU A 280 10.33 19.52 -9.60
C GLU A 280 11.33 18.37 -9.65
N SER A 281 11.18 17.41 -8.74
CA SER A 281 11.99 16.19 -8.72
C SER A 281 11.10 14.97 -8.76
N THR A 282 11.46 14.00 -9.58
CA THR A 282 10.64 12.79 -9.76
C THR A 282 11.47 11.53 -9.63
N PHE A 283 11.02 10.64 -8.76
CA PHE A 283 11.45 9.24 -8.72
C PHE A 283 10.29 8.33 -9.14
N THR A 284 10.55 7.42 -10.06
CA THR A 284 9.59 6.35 -10.42
C THR A 284 10.26 5.01 -10.23
N MET A 285 9.62 4.11 -9.47
CA MET A 285 10.07 2.74 -9.24
C MET A 285 9.05 1.77 -9.85
N ASN A 286 9.41 1.17 -10.98
CA ASN A 286 8.60 0.14 -11.64
C ASN A 286 9.02 -1.28 -11.22
N GLY A 287 10.25 -1.42 -10.70
CA GLY A 287 10.80 -2.68 -10.22
C GLY A 287 12.10 -2.48 -9.43
N GLY A 288 12.79 -3.59 -9.18
CA GLY A 288 14.05 -3.58 -8.42
C GLY A 288 13.86 -3.52 -6.91
N THR A 289 14.95 -3.32 -6.18
CA THR A 289 14.98 -3.39 -4.72
C THR A 289 15.76 -2.24 -4.10
N ILE A 290 15.21 -1.62 -3.06
CA ILE A 290 15.92 -0.71 -2.15
C ILE A 290 15.99 -1.38 -0.78
N THR A 291 17.17 -1.75 -0.29
CA THR A 291 17.26 -2.57 0.93
C THR A 291 18.42 -2.28 1.86
N ASN A 292 18.23 -2.53 3.15
CA ASN A 292 19.25 -2.37 4.20
C ASN A 292 19.83 -0.96 4.27
N CYS A 293 19.03 0.04 3.91
CA CYS A 293 19.45 1.44 3.96
C CYS A 293 19.09 2.07 5.32
N SER A 294 19.93 2.95 5.83
CA SER A 294 19.78 3.57 7.14
C SER A 294 20.00 5.07 7.08
N ALA A 295 19.10 5.83 7.72
CA ALA A 295 19.23 7.26 7.91
C ALA A 295 18.41 7.70 9.15
N PRO A 296 18.63 8.91 9.70
CA PRO A 296 17.77 9.42 10.76
C PRO A 296 16.29 9.46 10.39
N ARG A 297 15.96 9.75 9.12
CA ARG A 297 14.61 9.71 8.55
C ARG A 297 14.68 9.23 7.10
N GLY A 298 13.63 8.58 6.61
CA GLY A 298 13.56 8.09 5.22
C GLY A 298 14.70 7.12 4.89
N GLY A 299 14.80 6.04 5.67
CA GLY A 299 15.90 5.07 5.57
C GLY A 299 16.09 4.57 4.14
N GLY A 300 15.01 4.09 3.51
CA GLY A 300 14.98 3.67 2.11
C GLY A 300 14.82 4.84 1.14
N VAL A 301 13.74 5.61 1.27
CA VAL A 301 13.42 6.76 0.40
C VAL A 301 13.00 7.94 1.26
N TYR A 302 13.51 9.12 0.93
CA TYR A 302 13.09 10.39 1.53
C TYR A 302 12.69 11.38 0.44
N LEU A 303 11.47 11.90 0.54
CA LEU A 303 10.97 12.98 -0.29
C LEU A 303 10.97 14.31 0.47
N TYR A 304 11.65 15.30 -0.11
CA TYR A 304 11.72 16.65 0.44
C TYR A 304 11.57 17.71 -0.65
N GLY A 305 10.31 18.00 -0.99
CA GLY A 305 9.90 19.09 -1.87
C GLY A 305 9.39 20.28 -1.08
N GLY A 306 9.88 21.49 -1.34
CA GLY A 306 9.43 22.72 -0.69
C GLY A 306 9.70 22.74 0.83
N SER A 307 9.65 23.94 1.41
CA SER A 307 9.71 24.12 2.87
C SER A 307 9.32 25.54 3.26
N ALA A 308 8.37 25.65 4.19
CA ALA A 308 8.01 26.92 4.82
C ALA A 308 9.23 27.59 5.50
N GLY A 309 10.20 26.79 5.98
CA GLY A 309 11.40 27.27 6.66
C GLY A 309 12.33 28.12 5.79
N VAL A 310 12.29 27.93 4.47
CA VAL A 310 13.06 28.74 3.49
C VAL A 310 12.17 29.51 2.54
N SER A 311 10.87 29.65 2.85
CA SER A 311 9.87 30.30 2.00
C SER A 311 9.77 29.70 0.58
N ASP A 312 9.98 28.38 0.46
CA ASP A 312 9.72 27.64 -0.75
C ASP A 312 8.37 26.94 -0.62
N TRP A 313 7.33 27.54 -1.21
CA TRP A 313 5.97 27.03 -1.14
C TRP A 313 5.58 26.24 -2.40
N TRP A 314 6.42 26.24 -3.43
CA TRP A 314 6.03 25.78 -4.77
C TRP A 314 6.78 24.56 -5.26
N SER A 315 7.98 24.28 -4.77
CA SER A 315 8.73 23.09 -5.20
C SER A 315 8.10 21.79 -4.70
N LYS A 316 8.16 20.73 -5.52
CA LYS A 316 7.52 19.43 -5.25
C LYS A 316 8.48 18.28 -5.55
N ALA A 317 8.39 17.26 -4.69
CA ALA A 317 9.10 16.01 -4.85
C ALA A 317 8.07 14.89 -5.00
N HIS A 318 8.21 14.11 -6.07
CA HIS A 318 7.26 13.09 -6.48
C HIS A 318 7.90 11.71 -6.41
N PHE A 319 7.22 10.76 -5.78
CA PHE A 319 7.58 9.35 -5.86
C PHE A 319 6.37 8.54 -6.33
N THR A 320 6.54 7.78 -7.40
CA THR A 320 5.57 6.78 -7.85
C THR A 320 6.19 5.39 -7.78
N MET A 321 5.56 4.47 -7.04
CA MET A 321 5.93 3.07 -6.96
C MET A 321 4.88 2.21 -7.67
N ASN A 322 5.23 1.68 -8.84
CA ASN A 322 4.40 0.78 -9.64
C ASN A 322 4.78 -0.69 -9.45
N GLY A 323 5.79 -0.98 -8.64
CA GLY A 323 6.32 -2.31 -8.38
C GLY A 323 7.62 -2.27 -7.60
N GLY A 324 8.27 -3.42 -7.47
CA GLY A 324 9.54 -3.55 -6.73
C GLY A 324 9.36 -3.66 -5.21
N GLU A 325 10.48 -3.60 -4.49
CA GLU A 325 10.53 -3.83 -3.05
C GLU A 325 11.38 -2.78 -2.32
N ILE A 326 10.86 -2.23 -1.22
CA ILE A 326 11.61 -1.42 -0.26
C ILE A 326 11.64 -2.20 1.07
N SER A 327 12.81 -2.70 1.47
CA SER A 327 12.86 -3.62 2.61
C SER A 327 14.05 -3.48 3.55
N ASN A 328 13.83 -3.83 4.82
CA ASN A 328 14.86 -3.85 5.86
C ASN A 328 15.58 -2.51 6.05
N CYS A 329 14.96 -1.41 5.63
CA CYS A 329 15.49 -0.07 5.83
C CYS A 329 15.15 0.46 7.22
N GLN A 330 15.98 1.35 7.74
CA GLN A 330 15.89 1.84 9.10
C GLN A 330 15.88 3.37 9.18
N ALA A 331 14.88 3.91 9.88
CA ALA A 331 14.88 5.27 10.38
C ALA A 331 15.41 5.27 11.82
N THR A 332 16.62 5.75 12.02
CA THR A 332 17.34 5.64 13.31
C THR A 332 17.00 6.75 14.31
N GLY A 333 16.41 7.85 13.85
CA GLY A 333 16.33 9.08 14.63
C GLY A 333 17.70 9.71 14.87
N LEU A 334 17.77 10.71 15.74
CA LEU A 334 19.01 11.40 16.06
C LEU A 334 19.05 11.75 17.55
N THR A 335 20.07 11.29 18.26
CA THR A 335 20.36 11.80 19.61
C THR A 335 21.28 13.01 19.51
N MET A 336 20.77 14.17 19.93
CA MET A 336 21.48 15.44 19.94
C MET A 336 22.49 15.50 21.08
N ALA A 337 23.45 16.44 21.01
CA ALA A 337 24.50 16.59 22.00
C ALA A 337 23.99 16.95 23.41
N ASP A 338 22.80 17.55 23.51
CA ASP A 338 22.12 17.87 24.77
C ASP A 338 21.34 16.67 25.35
N GLY A 339 21.37 15.52 24.68
CA GLY A 339 20.65 14.30 25.06
C GLY A 339 19.19 14.27 24.60
N SER A 340 18.68 15.34 23.97
CA SER A 340 17.39 15.28 23.31
C SER A 340 17.45 14.33 22.11
N VAL A 341 16.32 13.71 21.78
CA VAL A 341 16.22 12.79 20.65
C VAL A 341 15.25 13.40 19.64
N SER A 342 15.62 13.39 18.36
CA SER A 342 14.74 13.62 17.22
C SER A 342 14.31 12.26 16.67
N ASP A 343 13.04 12.14 16.36
CA ASP A 343 12.44 10.84 16.09
C ASP A 343 12.83 10.35 14.70
N GLY A 344 13.05 9.04 14.62
CA GLY A 344 13.08 8.35 13.34
C GLY A 344 11.71 8.39 12.69
N ALA A 345 11.66 8.65 11.39
CA ALA A 345 10.42 8.64 10.64
C ALA A 345 10.62 7.97 9.29
N GLY A 346 9.70 7.07 8.91
CA GLY A 346 9.69 6.45 7.58
C GLY A 346 10.88 5.52 7.39
N GLY A 347 10.88 4.35 8.02
CA GLY A 347 11.94 3.36 7.85
C GLY A 347 12.10 2.98 6.37
N GLY A 348 10.98 2.70 5.70
CA GLY A 348 10.92 2.54 4.25
C GLY A 348 10.88 3.88 3.53
N VAL A 349 9.81 4.65 3.69
CA VAL A 349 9.56 5.92 2.97
C VAL A 349 9.18 7.04 3.94
N TYR A 350 9.84 8.19 3.82
CA TYR A 350 9.46 9.42 4.52
C TYR A 350 9.04 10.50 3.52
N VAL A 351 7.83 11.04 3.68
CA VAL A 351 7.23 12.05 2.80
C VAL A 351 7.06 13.35 3.58
N GLU A 352 7.74 14.42 3.18
CA GLU A 352 7.73 15.66 3.94
C GLU A 352 7.35 16.89 3.09
N SER A 353 6.69 17.86 3.73
CA SER A 353 6.37 19.17 3.17
C SER A 353 5.56 19.10 1.87
N GLY A 354 6.09 19.65 0.78
CA GLY A 354 5.49 19.75 -0.54
C GLY A 354 5.34 18.44 -1.29
N SER A 355 5.82 17.32 -0.73
CA SER A 355 6.00 16.07 -1.46
C SER A 355 4.72 15.21 -1.57
N ASP A 356 4.73 14.27 -2.51
CA ASP A 356 3.72 13.22 -2.64
C ASP A 356 4.32 11.85 -2.99
N PHE A 357 3.68 10.83 -2.43
CA PHE A 357 3.98 9.43 -2.71
C PHE A 357 2.72 8.70 -3.19
N VAL A 358 2.81 8.10 -4.37
CA VAL A 358 1.77 7.22 -4.93
C VAL A 358 2.31 5.79 -5.04
N MET A 359 1.67 4.87 -4.34
CA MET A 359 1.96 3.44 -4.40
C MET A 359 0.84 2.73 -5.17
N ASN A 360 1.12 2.31 -6.40
CA ASN A 360 0.19 1.57 -7.25
C ASN A 360 0.34 0.05 -7.08
N ASP A 361 1.56 -0.43 -6.84
CA ASP A 361 1.88 -1.82 -6.54
C ASP A 361 3.26 -1.92 -5.86
N GLY A 362 3.72 -3.13 -5.57
CA GLY A 362 5.01 -3.43 -4.95
C GLY A 362 4.90 -3.70 -3.45
N THR A 363 6.06 -3.84 -2.79
CA THR A 363 6.12 -4.25 -1.37
C THR A 363 7.00 -3.30 -0.54
N ILE A 364 6.49 -2.87 0.61
CA ILE A 364 7.26 -2.16 1.64
C ILE A 364 7.29 -3.06 2.87
N THR A 365 8.43 -3.70 3.15
CA THR A 365 8.48 -4.76 4.18
C THR A 365 9.71 -4.82 5.08
N GLY A 366 9.52 -5.21 6.35
CA GLY A 366 10.62 -5.40 7.29
C GLY A 366 11.32 -4.10 7.69
N ASN A 367 10.77 -2.94 7.33
CA ASN A 367 11.36 -1.65 7.64
C ASN A 367 11.08 -1.25 9.10
N THR A 368 12.01 -0.53 9.72
CA THR A 368 11.92 -0.16 11.13
C THR A 368 12.15 1.33 11.33
N ALA A 369 11.38 1.95 12.23
CA ALA A 369 11.62 3.29 12.71
C ALA A 369 11.79 3.30 14.24
N THR A 370 12.88 3.87 14.74
CA THR A 370 12.99 4.31 16.14
C THR A 370 12.26 5.66 16.28
N GLY A 371 10.94 5.59 16.20
CA GLY A 371 10.04 6.74 16.14
C GLY A 371 8.73 6.34 15.46
N MET A 372 8.40 6.95 14.34
CA MET A 372 7.10 6.88 13.67
C MET A 372 7.20 6.21 12.29
N GLY A 373 6.17 5.47 11.88
CA GLY A 373 6.06 5.00 10.49
C GLY A 373 7.18 4.04 10.10
N GLY A 374 7.10 2.79 10.57
CA GLY A 374 8.09 1.77 10.22
C GLY A 374 8.21 1.58 8.70
N GLY A 375 7.06 1.45 8.02
CA GLY A 375 6.97 1.41 6.57
C GLY A 375 7.00 2.81 5.96
N VAL A 376 5.92 3.58 6.16
CA VAL A 376 5.72 4.91 5.58
C VAL A 376 5.41 5.93 6.68
N ALA A 377 6.00 7.13 6.60
CA ALA A 377 5.60 8.27 7.41
C ALA A 377 5.37 9.51 6.53
N THR A 378 4.24 10.19 6.74
CA THR A 378 3.98 11.51 6.15
C THR A 378 4.15 12.62 7.19
N TYR A 379 4.58 13.80 6.74
CA TYR A 379 4.77 14.95 7.62
C TYR A 379 4.62 16.28 6.88
N ASP A 380 3.46 16.90 7.00
CA ASP A 380 3.14 18.17 6.34
C ASP A 380 3.78 19.40 7.00
N THR A 381 4.35 19.21 8.20
CA THR A 381 4.96 20.22 9.08
C THR A 381 4.02 21.26 9.71
N PHE A 382 2.70 21.23 9.47
CA PHE A 382 1.74 22.23 9.95
C PHE A 382 1.75 22.40 11.47
N VAL A 383 1.65 21.28 12.20
CA VAL A 383 1.57 21.28 13.67
C VAL A 383 2.80 21.93 14.32
N ASN A 384 3.96 21.93 13.65
CA ASN A 384 5.14 22.64 14.17
C ASN A 384 4.99 24.16 14.16
N TYR A 385 4.23 24.70 13.21
CA TYR A 385 4.06 26.14 13.03
C TYR A 385 2.85 26.67 13.79
N PHE A 386 1.76 25.91 13.79
CA PHE A 386 0.46 26.38 14.26
C PHE A 386 -0.09 25.59 15.47
N GLY A 387 0.55 24.48 15.83
CA GLY A 387 0.04 23.57 16.86
C GLY A 387 -1.08 22.66 16.34
N LYS A 388 -1.70 21.92 17.25
CA LYS A 388 -2.77 20.95 16.97
C LYS A 388 -4.13 21.65 16.88
N ILE A 389 -4.31 22.46 15.84
CA ILE A 389 -5.55 23.20 15.54
C ILE A 389 -6.03 22.88 14.13
N PRO A 390 -7.32 23.12 13.81
CA PRO A 390 -7.81 23.02 12.44
C PRO A 390 -7.02 23.91 11.46
N TYR A 391 -6.93 23.49 10.19
CA TYR A 391 -6.17 24.25 9.19
C TYR A 391 -6.73 25.66 9.00
N GLU A 392 -8.04 25.80 9.01
CA GLU A 392 -8.78 27.06 8.87
C GLU A 392 -8.42 28.11 9.94
N ASP A 393 -8.06 27.68 11.15
CA ASP A 393 -7.70 28.55 12.26
C ASP A 393 -6.22 28.95 12.24
N GLY A 394 -5.36 28.13 11.62
CA GLY A 394 -3.94 28.42 11.42
C GLY A 394 -3.64 29.04 10.06
N PHE A 395 -3.64 28.22 9.03
CA PHE A 395 -3.51 28.63 7.63
C PHE A 395 -4.19 27.64 6.68
N ALA A 396 -5.41 27.98 6.24
CA ALA A 396 -6.28 27.09 5.46
C ALA A 396 -5.66 26.54 4.17
N GLN A 397 -4.73 27.26 3.54
CA GLN A 397 -4.10 26.84 2.28
C GLN A 397 -2.88 25.94 2.49
N TRP A 398 -2.53 25.61 3.74
CA TRP A 398 -1.36 24.80 4.05
C TRP A 398 -1.32 23.48 3.26
N PRO A 399 -2.38 22.66 3.20
CA PRO A 399 -2.34 21.40 2.47
C PRO A 399 -2.09 21.58 0.96
N SER A 400 -2.44 22.73 0.38
CA SER A 400 -2.16 23.00 -1.04
C SER A 400 -0.66 23.19 -1.33
N TYR A 401 0.08 23.78 -0.39
CA TYR A 401 1.51 24.01 -0.53
C TYR A 401 2.33 22.85 0.01
N PHE A 402 1.93 22.27 1.13
CA PHE A 402 2.63 21.20 1.83
C PHE A 402 1.68 20.04 2.11
N PRO A 403 1.28 19.26 1.08
CA PRO A 403 0.35 18.16 1.29
C PRO A 403 0.97 16.99 2.04
N ALA A 404 2.28 16.73 1.87
CA ALA A 404 2.95 15.51 2.31
C ALA A 404 2.07 14.26 2.08
N SER A 405 1.55 14.10 0.87
CA SER A 405 0.45 13.17 0.61
C SER A 405 0.96 11.75 0.43
N PHE A 406 0.12 10.79 0.78
CA PHE A 406 0.34 9.38 0.50
C PHE A 406 -0.93 8.75 -0.05
N THR A 407 -0.86 8.19 -1.25
CA THR A 407 -1.97 7.45 -1.86
C THR A 407 -1.54 6.02 -2.16
N MET A 408 -2.26 5.04 -1.59
CA MET A 408 -2.07 3.62 -1.85
C MET A 408 -3.21 3.09 -2.71
N ASN A 409 -2.92 2.73 -3.96
CA ASN A 409 -3.86 2.14 -4.93
C ASN A 409 -3.67 0.61 -5.08
N GLY A 410 -2.71 0.03 -4.37
CA GLY A 410 -2.40 -1.39 -4.42
C GLY A 410 -1.08 -1.72 -3.70
N GLY A 411 -0.61 -2.95 -3.89
CA GLY A 411 0.61 -3.46 -3.26
C GLY A 411 0.44 -3.88 -1.79
N THR A 412 1.57 -4.09 -1.12
CA THR A 412 1.63 -4.63 0.25
C THR A 412 2.55 -3.81 1.16
N ILE A 413 2.07 -3.47 2.36
CA ILE A 413 2.87 -2.91 3.46
C ILE A 413 2.87 -3.93 4.59
N SER A 414 3.99 -4.65 4.79
CA SER A 414 4.00 -5.78 5.71
C SER A 414 5.22 -5.93 6.60
N GLY A 415 5.03 -6.40 7.84
CA GLY A 415 6.16 -6.72 8.72
C GLY A 415 7.00 -5.51 9.14
N ASN A 416 6.47 -4.30 9.02
CA ASN A 416 7.18 -3.08 9.40
C ASN A 416 6.97 -2.76 10.89
N SER A 417 7.92 -2.04 11.50
CA SER A 417 7.92 -1.79 12.95
C SER A 417 8.19 -0.33 13.32
N ALA A 418 7.36 0.24 14.21
CA ALA A 418 7.60 1.51 14.86
C ALA A 418 7.90 1.29 16.36
N GLN A 419 9.02 1.82 16.85
CA GLN A 419 9.53 1.59 18.19
C GLN A 419 9.75 2.90 18.94
N ALA A 420 9.25 2.99 20.18
CA ALA A 420 9.34 4.22 20.98
C ALA A 420 10.79 4.58 21.40
N GLY A 421 11.73 3.65 21.33
CA GLY A 421 13.11 3.85 21.78
C GLY A 421 13.22 3.95 23.31
N GLN A 422 14.07 4.86 23.81
CA GLN A 422 14.38 4.99 25.25
C GLN A 422 13.42 5.91 26.02
N THR A 423 12.51 6.62 25.34
CA THR A 423 11.58 7.56 25.96
C THR A 423 10.16 7.34 25.44
N GLU A 424 9.16 7.59 26.26
CA GLU A 424 7.76 7.37 25.89
C GLU A 424 7.01 8.66 25.50
N ASP A 425 7.71 9.77 25.28
CA ASP A 425 7.07 11.04 24.92
C ASP A 425 6.58 11.06 23.46
N GLY A 426 5.47 11.79 23.21
CA GLY A 426 4.92 12.03 21.88
C GLY A 426 4.45 10.77 21.13
N ASP A 427 4.44 10.85 19.80
CA ASP A 427 3.97 9.80 18.89
C ASP A 427 5.04 8.74 18.56
N ARG A 428 6.14 8.71 19.32
CA ARG A 428 7.17 7.68 19.20
C ARG A 428 6.57 6.29 19.41
N GLY A 429 6.84 5.39 18.47
CA GLY A 429 6.34 4.02 18.50
C GLY A 429 4.96 3.86 17.89
N CYS A 430 4.47 4.83 17.12
CA CYS A 430 3.17 4.77 16.46
C CYS A 430 3.29 4.53 14.95
N GLY A 431 2.28 3.88 14.37
CA GLY A 431 2.19 3.64 12.92
C GLY A 431 3.23 2.63 12.46
N GLY A 432 3.08 1.36 12.82
CA GLY A 432 4.04 0.32 12.42
C GLY A 432 4.17 0.21 10.90
N GLY A 433 3.04 0.14 10.20
CA GLY A 433 2.97 0.23 8.75
C GLY A 433 3.04 1.68 8.27
N VAL A 434 2.02 2.48 8.61
CA VAL A 434 1.85 3.86 8.14
C VAL A 434 1.65 4.82 9.31
N TYR A 435 2.40 5.91 9.33
CA TYR A 435 2.18 7.06 10.20
C TYR A 435 1.73 8.26 9.38
N SER A 436 0.57 8.84 9.73
CA SER A 436 0.03 10.03 9.08
C SER A 436 0.15 11.26 9.98
N ALA A 437 0.94 12.23 9.50
CA ALA A 437 0.87 13.62 9.94
C ALA A 437 0.56 14.53 8.74
N SER A 438 -0.53 14.19 8.05
CA SER A 438 -1.10 14.92 6.92
C SER A 438 -2.61 14.69 6.85
N SER A 439 -3.35 15.57 6.18
CA SER A 439 -4.75 15.37 5.80
C SER A 439 -4.93 14.69 4.43
N GLU A 440 -3.83 14.43 3.71
CA GLU A 440 -3.83 13.92 2.33
C GLU A 440 -3.35 12.46 2.25
N VAL A 441 -3.79 11.62 3.21
CA VAL A 441 -3.49 10.18 3.21
C VAL A 441 -4.73 9.37 2.82
N ARG A 442 -4.63 8.61 1.71
CA ARG A 442 -5.72 7.81 1.13
C ARG A 442 -5.27 6.38 0.84
N ILE A 443 -6.02 5.41 1.34
CA ILE A 443 -5.81 3.99 1.07
C ILE A 443 -7.01 3.47 0.28
N ASN A 444 -6.81 3.25 -1.02
CA ASN A 444 -7.85 2.88 -1.97
C ASN A 444 -7.87 1.37 -2.24
N ALA A 445 -6.71 0.70 -2.15
CA ALA A 445 -6.59 -0.74 -2.31
C ALA A 445 -5.25 -1.26 -1.75
N GLY A 446 -5.17 -2.58 -1.52
CA GLY A 446 -3.95 -3.29 -1.15
C GLY A 446 -4.00 -3.91 0.25
N LEU A 447 -2.86 -4.43 0.70
CA LEU A 447 -2.73 -5.22 1.92
C LEU A 447 -1.80 -4.55 2.94
N ILE A 448 -2.28 -4.40 4.17
CA ILE A 448 -1.50 -3.87 5.31
C ILE A 448 -1.51 -4.92 6.41
N GLU A 449 -0.40 -5.66 6.56
CA GLU A 449 -0.38 -6.81 7.47
C GLU A 449 0.90 -7.06 8.26
N ASN A 450 0.78 -7.72 9.41
CA ASN A 450 1.92 -8.11 10.24
C ASN A 450 2.79 -6.92 10.71
N ASN A 451 2.26 -5.70 10.67
CA ASN A 451 2.98 -4.52 11.14
C ASN A 451 2.82 -4.37 12.65
N THR A 452 3.85 -3.83 13.32
CA THR A 452 3.89 -3.73 14.77
C THR A 452 4.26 -2.32 15.23
N ALA A 453 3.47 -1.76 16.14
CA ALA A 453 3.77 -0.49 16.78
C ALA A 453 3.91 -0.70 18.29
N SER A 454 4.98 -0.20 18.92
CA SER A 454 5.12 -0.34 20.37
C SER A 454 4.05 0.44 21.15
N LYS A 455 3.44 1.46 20.53
CA LYS A 455 2.34 2.24 21.10
C LYS A 455 1.05 2.08 20.31
N GLN A 456 0.70 3.00 19.41
CA GLN A 456 -0.62 3.01 18.77
C GLN A 456 -0.55 2.76 17.27
N GLY A 457 -1.58 2.13 16.72
CA GLY A 457 -1.72 1.91 15.28
C GLY A 457 -0.66 0.98 14.72
N GLY A 458 -0.84 -0.34 14.91
CA GLY A 458 0.09 -1.35 14.39
C GLY A 458 0.17 -1.28 12.87
N GLY A 459 -0.99 -1.26 12.21
CA GLY A 459 -1.12 -1.04 10.78
C GLY A 459 -0.96 0.43 10.43
N LEU A 460 -1.91 1.27 10.84
CA LEU A 460 -1.95 2.70 10.51
C LEU A 460 -2.17 3.58 11.75
N TYR A 461 -1.60 4.78 11.74
CA TYR A 461 -1.81 5.76 12.81
C TYR A 461 -1.98 7.19 12.29
N VAL A 462 -2.88 7.97 12.89
CA VAL A 462 -3.05 9.41 12.63
C VAL A 462 -2.62 10.23 13.86
N GLY A 463 -1.64 11.13 13.66
CA GLY A 463 -0.90 11.77 14.76
C GLY A 463 -1.67 12.77 15.62
N SER A 464 -2.57 13.55 15.01
CA SER A 464 -3.37 14.57 15.70
C SER A 464 -4.38 15.23 14.76
N VAL A 465 -5.28 16.05 15.30
CA VAL A 465 -5.89 17.16 14.53
C VAL A 465 -4.78 18.07 13.98
N PRO A 466 -4.87 18.56 12.73
CA PRO A 466 -5.97 18.41 11.76
C PRO A 466 -5.82 17.23 10.79
N TYR A 467 -4.94 16.28 11.08
CA TYR A 467 -4.61 15.19 10.19
C TYR A 467 -5.75 14.19 10.06
N SER A 468 -5.84 13.60 8.87
CA SER A 468 -6.95 12.75 8.45
C SER A 468 -6.47 11.55 7.66
N LEU A 469 -7.17 10.44 7.77
CA LEU A 469 -6.97 9.21 7.01
C LEU A 469 -8.28 8.78 6.37
N TYR A 470 -8.22 8.43 5.08
CA TYR A 470 -9.37 7.97 4.32
C TYR A 470 -9.13 6.56 3.78
N ILE A 471 -10.06 5.64 4.04
CA ILE A 471 -10.03 4.27 3.54
C ILE A 471 -11.44 3.89 3.06
N ASN A 472 -11.53 3.28 1.88
CA ASN A 472 -12.79 2.82 1.30
C ASN A 472 -12.72 1.32 1.00
N ASP A 473 -13.89 0.68 0.92
CA ASP A 473 -14.08 -0.73 0.56
C ASP A 473 -13.14 -1.65 1.36
N SER A 474 -13.17 -1.55 2.69
CA SER A 474 -12.13 -2.17 3.53
C SER A 474 -12.60 -3.30 4.43
N LEU A 475 -11.67 -4.21 4.73
CA LEU A 475 -11.79 -5.26 5.73
C LEU A 475 -10.68 -5.10 6.78
N ILE A 476 -11.08 -4.88 8.03
CA ILE A 476 -10.18 -4.76 9.18
C ILE A 476 -10.45 -5.93 10.13
N THR A 477 -9.53 -6.89 10.16
CA THR A 477 -9.74 -8.16 10.87
C THR A 477 -8.45 -8.76 11.40
N ASP A 478 -8.51 -9.68 12.37
CA ASP A 478 -7.35 -10.37 12.94
C ASP A 478 -6.25 -9.44 13.50
N ASN A 479 -6.58 -8.20 13.87
CA ASN A 479 -5.62 -7.29 14.50
C ASN A 479 -5.65 -7.41 16.03
N GLU A 480 -4.51 -7.20 16.68
CA GLU A 480 -4.36 -7.36 18.12
C GLU A 480 -3.93 -6.06 18.82
N ALA A 481 -4.62 -5.72 19.91
CA ALA A 481 -4.20 -4.68 20.84
C ALA A 481 -3.98 -5.23 22.25
N SER A 482 -2.87 -4.85 22.89
CA SER A 482 -2.62 -5.26 24.27
C SER A 482 -3.44 -4.50 25.31
N VAL A 483 -4.13 -3.41 24.93
CA VAL A 483 -4.94 -2.58 25.83
C VAL A 483 -6.34 -2.33 25.28
N LEU A 484 -6.50 -1.57 24.20
CA LEU A 484 -7.82 -1.15 23.71
C LEU A 484 -7.89 -1.16 22.18
N GLY A 485 -9.02 -1.56 21.60
CA GLY A 485 -9.27 -1.43 20.17
C GLY A 485 -8.35 -2.32 19.34
N GLY A 486 -8.65 -3.62 19.24
CA GLY A 486 -7.88 -4.53 18.39
C GLY A 486 -7.94 -4.08 16.92
N GLY A 487 -9.16 -3.80 16.44
CA GLY A 487 -9.39 -3.26 15.10
C GLY A 487 -9.00 -1.79 15.01
N VAL A 488 -9.79 -0.92 15.66
CA VAL A 488 -9.56 0.54 15.68
C VAL A 488 -9.60 1.13 17.08
N TRP A 489 -8.75 2.13 17.33
CA TRP A 489 -8.73 2.93 18.55
C TRP A 489 -8.70 4.43 18.26
N PHE A 490 -9.55 5.18 18.95
CA PHE A 490 -9.64 6.63 18.87
C PHE A 490 -9.40 7.26 20.24
N CYS A 491 -8.45 8.20 20.29
CA CYS A 491 -8.26 9.05 21.46
C CYS A 491 -9.42 10.07 21.59
N PRO A 492 -9.51 10.81 22.71
CA PRO A 492 -10.52 11.85 22.92
C PRO A 492 -10.62 12.92 21.83
N THR A 493 -9.52 13.25 21.14
CA THR A 493 -9.52 14.21 20.03
C THR A 493 -9.72 13.56 18.67
N GLY A 494 -9.79 12.23 18.60
CA GLY A 494 -9.97 11.49 17.37
C GLY A 494 -11.44 11.43 16.95
N GLU A 495 -11.70 11.79 15.69
CA GLU A 495 -13.02 11.66 15.05
C GLU A 495 -13.13 10.31 14.36
N ALA A 496 -14.21 9.58 14.66
CA ALA A 496 -14.50 8.30 14.04
C ALA A 496 -15.69 8.46 13.09
N SER A 497 -15.47 8.19 11.81
CA SER A 497 -16.49 8.21 10.77
C SER A 497 -16.46 6.86 10.04
N ILE A 498 -17.30 5.92 10.47
CA ILE A 498 -17.40 4.57 9.92
C ILE A 498 -18.75 4.42 9.22
N ASN A 499 -18.71 4.41 7.90
CA ASN A 499 -19.88 4.55 7.03
C ASN A 499 -20.15 3.24 6.25
N VAL A 500 -21.38 3.07 5.75
CA VAL A 500 -21.79 1.87 4.99
C VAL A 500 -21.43 1.94 3.49
N ASN A 501 -21.55 3.12 2.88
CA ASN A 501 -21.27 3.31 1.45
C ASN A 501 -19.77 3.33 1.20
N SER A 502 -19.30 2.47 0.29
CA SER A 502 -17.88 2.14 0.15
C SER A 502 -17.23 1.84 1.51
N GLY A 503 -18.00 1.22 2.42
CA GLY A 503 -17.74 1.18 3.84
C GLY A 503 -16.67 0.19 4.28
N THR A 504 -16.76 -0.21 5.54
CA THR A 504 -15.80 -1.13 6.15
C THR A 504 -16.50 -2.29 6.83
N ALA A 505 -15.95 -3.49 6.62
CA ALA A 505 -16.17 -4.62 7.49
C ALA A 505 -15.10 -4.64 8.58
N LEU A 506 -15.54 -4.62 9.84
CA LEU A 506 -14.67 -4.51 11.01
C LEU A 506 -15.12 -5.55 12.04
N TYR A 507 -14.45 -6.70 12.05
CA TYR A 507 -14.77 -7.83 12.92
C TYR A 507 -13.55 -8.73 13.13
N GLY A 508 -13.63 -9.62 14.12
CA GLY A 508 -12.62 -10.66 14.34
C GLY A 508 -11.29 -10.12 14.85
N ASN A 509 -11.27 -8.89 15.37
CA ASN A 509 -10.10 -8.33 16.02
C ASN A 509 -10.11 -8.69 17.52
N SER A 510 -9.00 -8.43 18.22
CA SER A 510 -8.85 -8.77 19.64
C SER A 510 -8.16 -7.66 20.42
N ALA A 511 -8.73 -7.28 21.56
CA ALA A 511 -8.11 -6.40 22.55
C ALA A 511 -8.08 -7.10 23.92
N GLN A 512 -6.94 -7.04 24.63
CA GLN A 512 -6.87 -7.67 25.95
C GLN A 512 -7.69 -6.92 27.01
N GLY A 513 -7.81 -5.59 26.91
CA GLY A 513 -8.54 -4.76 27.86
C GLY A 513 -10.02 -4.65 27.53
N ALA A 514 -10.39 -3.89 26.49
CA ALA A 514 -11.77 -3.70 26.05
C ALA A 514 -11.86 -3.27 24.59
N GLY A 515 -13.02 -3.49 23.97
CA GLY A 515 -13.32 -3.14 22.59
C GLY A 515 -12.43 -3.90 21.61
N ASP A 516 -12.77 -5.16 21.34
CA ASP A 516 -12.08 -5.99 20.36
C ASP A 516 -11.97 -5.29 18.99
N ASP A 517 -13.09 -4.76 18.49
CA ASP A 517 -13.18 -4.22 17.14
C ASP A 517 -13.07 -2.70 17.12
N VAL A 518 -13.76 -2.01 18.04
CA VAL A 518 -13.74 -0.54 18.16
C VAL A 518 -13.49 -0.13 19.60
N SER A 519 -12.58 0.82 19.82
CA SER A 519 -12.49 1.56 21.08
C SER A 519 -12.41 3.07 20.84
N ILE A 520 -13.41 3.79 21.33
CA ILE A 520 -13.51 5.24 21.34
C ILE A 520 -13.48 5.71 22.78
N VAL A 521 -12.50 6.57 23.09
CA VAL A 521 -12.34 7.19 24.41
C VAL A 521 -12.76 8.66 24.30
N ARG A 522 -13.47 9.18 25.29
CA ARG A 522 -13.96 10.56 25.35
C ARG A 522 -13.72 11.15 26.74
N LEU A 523 -13.45 12.46 26.79
CA LEU A 523 -13.32 13.23 28.04
C LEU A 523 -14.69 13.78 28.43
N PRO A 524 -15.11 13.68 29.71
CA PRO A 524 -16.44 14.09 30.16
C PRO A 524 -16.68 15.61 30.08
N ASP A 525 -15.63 16.43 30.22
CA ASP A 525 -15.72 17.89 30.39
C ASP A 525 -15.12 18.72 29.23
N ASN A 526 -15.01 18.17 28.01
CA ASN A 526 -14.48 18.93 26.88
C ASN A 526 -15.48 19.97 26.35
N GLU A 527 -15.03 21.22 26.15
CA GLU A 527 -15.84 22.31 25.56
C GLU A 527 -16.19 22.04 24.08
N GLU A 528 -15.38 21.25 23.38
CA GLU A 528 -15.61 20.75 22.01
C GLU A 528 -15.50 19.22 22.03
N GLN A 529 -16.63 18.52 22.15
CA GLN A 529 -16.66 17.05 22.16
C GLN A 529 -16.60 16.52 20.72
N MET A 530 -15.57 15.73 20.42
CA MET A 530 -15.50 14.98 19.17
C MET A 530 -16.57 13.89 19.16
N THR A 531 -17.24 13.73 18.02
CA THR A 531 -18.31 12.76 17.85
C THR A 531 -17.81 11.46 17.20
N ALA A 532 -18.67 10.45 17.23
CA ALA A 532 -18.51 9.21 16.50
C ALA A 532 -19.76 8.93 15.69
N THR A 533 -19.55 8.48 14.45
CA THR A 533 -20.58 7.89 13.60
C THR A 533 -20.11 6.50 13.23
N ILE A 534 -20.90 5.48 13.57
CA ILE A 534 -20.61 4.08 13.29
C ILE A 534 -21.86 3.45 12.69
N SER A 535 -21.74 2.99 11.45
CA SER A 535 -22.85 2.31 10.78
C SER A 535 -23.18 0.96 11.42
N ASP A 536 -24.46 0.67 11.50
CA ASP A 536 -24.98 -0.64 11.93
C ASP A 536 -24.70 -1.75 10.89
N ARG A 537 -24.38 -1.35 9.64
CA ARG A 537 -24.05 -2.24 8.54
C ARG A 537 -22.60 -2.11 8.10
N MET A 538 -22.05 -3.25 7.70
CA MET A 538 -20.71 -3.38 7.17
C MET A 538 -20.69 -3.18 5.65
N LEU A 539 -19.49 -3.20 5.08
CA LEU A 539 -19.27 -3.32 3.64
C LEU A 539 -20.15 -4.43 3.03
N GLY A 540 -20.94 -4.08 2.01
CA GLY A 540 -21.89 -5.00 1.37
C GLY A 540 -23.28 -5.04 2.00
N GLY A 541 -23.52 -4.34 3.11
CA GLY A 541 -24.87 -4.16 3.68
C GLY A 541 -25.33 -5.24 4.66
N GLY A 542 -24.47 -6.19 5.03
CA GLY A 542 -24.75 -7.07 6.15
C GLY A 542 -24.63 -6.36 7.50
N LEU A 543 -25.38 -6.79 8.51
CA LEU A 543 -25.29 -6.23 9.86
C LEU A 543 -23.89 -6.49 10.44
N ALA A 544 -23.35 -5.47 11.10
CA ALA A 544 -22.17 -5.64 11.96
C ALA A 544 -22.53 -6.34 13.27
N ASP A 545 -23.77 -6.13 13.74
CA ASP A 545 -24.29 -6.64 15.01
C ASP A 545 -23.38 -6.21 16.18
N TRP A 546 -23.42 -4.91 16.50
CA TRP A 546 -22.54 -4.31 17.48
C TRP A 546 -22.97 -4.61 18.90
N HIS A 547 -22.01 -4.99 19.75
CA HIS A 547 -22.21 -5.19 21.17
C HIS A 547 -21.17 -4.44 22.00
N ARG A 548 -21.58 -3.98 23.20
CA ARG A 548 -20.66 -3.52 24.24
C ARG A 548 -19.69 -4.65 24.61
N ASP A 549 -18.40 -4.32 24.65
CA ASP A 549 -17.34 -5.26 24.93
C ASP A 549 -16.35 -4.71 25.97
N GLY A 550 -16.77 -4.73 27.23
CA GLY A 550 -16.10 -4.02 28.31
C GLY A 550 -16.36 -2.51 28.26
N ALA A 551 -15.53 -1.76 28.99
CA ALA A 551 -15.53 -0.30 28.96
C ALA A 551 -14.13 0.24 29.22
N ALA A 552 -13.93 1.53 28.94
CA ALA A 552 -12.86 2.32 29.52
C ALA A 552 -13.38 3.11 30.73
N LEU A 553 -12.54 3.29 31.75
CA LEU A 553 -12.80 4.25 32.82
C LEU A 553 -13.01 5.65 32.22
N GLU A 554 -13.79 6.49 32.91
CA GLU A 554 -13.93 7.90 32.51
C GLU A 554 -12.54 8.53 32.40
N ALA A 555 -12.21 8.98 31.19
CA ALA A 555 -10.90 9.56 30.94
C ALA A 555 -10.79 10.90 31.69
N ASP A 556 -9.68 11.10 32.38
CA ASP A 556 -9.30 12.40 32.93
C ASP A 556 -8.04 12.93 32.22
N ALA A 557 -7.56 14.11 32.62
CA ALA A 557 -6.35 14.71 32.05
C ALA A 557 -5.08 13.85 32.24
N ASN A 558 -5.08 12.89 33.16
CA ASN A 558 -3.97 11.97 33.43
C ASN A 558 -4.13 10.63 32.70
N ASP A 559 -5.34 10.28 32.24
CA ASP A 559 -5.68 9.00 31.59
C ASP A 559 -6.31 9.16 30.19
N ALA A 560 -5.89 10.21 29.47
CA ALA A 560 -6.43 10.58 28.17
C ALA A 560 -6.29 9.52 27.06
N LEU A 561 -5.53 8.44 27.28
CA LEU A 561 -5.40 7.31 26.35
C LEU A 561 -6.43 6.19 26.58
N GLY A 562 -7.19 6.27 27.67
CA GLY A 562 -8.13 5.25 28.12
C GLY A 562 -7.47 4.11 28.89
N VAL A 563 -8.10 3.73 29.99
CA VAL A 563 -7.76 2.57 30.82
C VAL A 563 -8.96 1.63 30.87
N PRO A 564 -8.80 0.33 30.58
CA PRO A 564 -9.89 -0.63 30.68
C PRO A 564 -10.50 -0.65 32.08
N ASP A 565 -11.83 -0.62 32.16
CA ASP A 565 -12.57 -0.78 33.41
C ASP A 565 -12.67 -2.27 33.76
N PRO A 566 -12.00 -2.75 34.82
CA PRO A 566 -12.02 -4.16 35.19
C PRO A 566 -13.38 -4.62 35.75
N ASP A 567 -14.27 -3.70 36.13
CA ASP A 567 -15.57 -4.01 36.71
C ASP A 567 -16.67 -4.20 35.65
N VAL A 568 -16.39 -3.85 34.38
CA VAL A 568 -17.30 -4.07 33.25
C VAL A 568 -16.90 -5.32 32.49
N ALA A 569 -17.82 -6.28 32.44
CA ALA A 569 -17.59 -7.55 31.75
C ALA A 569 -17.39 -7.35 30.24
N ARG A 570 -16.50 -8.16 29.67
CA ARG A 570 -16.34 -8.30 28.21
C ARG A 570 -17.57 -8.97 27.60
N TYR A 571 -17.75 -8.78 26.30
CA TYR A 571 -18.82 -9.42 25.56
C TYR A 571 -18.79 -10.94 25.72
N SER A 572 -19.98 -11.53 25.81
CA SER A 572 -20.20 -12.96 25.66
C SER A 572 -21.49 -13.20 24.88
N ALA A 573 -21.59 -14.34 24.19
CA ALA A 573 -22.80 -14.72 23.46
C ALA A 573 -24.04 -14.78 24.36
N ASP A 574 -23.87 -15.11 25.65
CA ASP A 574 -24.97 -15.18 26.63
C ASP A 574 -25.54 -13.79 26.97
N THR A 575 -24.80 -12.72 26.70
CA THR A 575 -25.16 -11.33 27.00
C THR A 575 -25.50 -10.52 25.74
N ALA A 576 -25.67 -11.16 24.58
CA ALA A 576 -25.84 -10.48 23.29
C ALA A 576 -27.01 -9.47 23.33
N ASP A 577 -28.19 -9.89 23.77
CA ASP A 577 -29.39 -9.03 23.84
C ASP A 577 -29.21 -7.83 24.79
N GLU A 578 -28.44 -7.99 25.88
CA GLU A 578 -28.22 -6.94 26.88
C GLU A 578 -27.15 -5.92 26.46
N THR A 579 -26.27 -6.33 25.54
CA THR A 579 -25.11 -5.55 25.12
C THR A 579 -25.25 -4.94 23.74
N ALA A 580 -26.32 -5.25 23.00
CA ALA A 580 -26.56 -4.73 21.65
C ALA A 580 -26.54 -3.19 21.60
N VAL A 581 -25.91 -2.65 20.55
CA VAL A 581 -25.78 -1.21 20.29
C VAL A 581 -26.12 -0.96 18.82
N SER A 582 -26.84 0.13 18.54
CA SER A 582 -27.14 0.58 17.18
C SER A 582 -27.36 2.09 17.15
N GLY A 583 -27.37 2.67 15.94
CA GLY A 583 -27.74 4.08 15.73
C GLY A 583 -26.72 5.09 16.27
N ILE A 584 -25.43 4.75 16.26
CA ILE A 584 -24.35 5.67 16.68
C ILE A 584 -24.15 6.70 15.56
N THR A 585 -24.68 7.90 15.75
CA THR A 585 -24.57 9.01 14.78
C THR A 585 -24.31 10.30 15.52
N ASP A 586 -23.21 10.97 15.15
CA ASP A 586 -22.75 12.22 15.79
C ASP A 586 -22.75 12.15 17.32
N ASP A 587 -22.40 10.99 17.86
CA ASP A 587 -22.51 10.71 19.29
C ASP A 587 -21.20 11.04 20.02
N PRO A 588 -21.21 11.90 21.06
CA PRO A 588 -20.03 12.22 21.84
C PRO A 588 -19.65 11.16 22.89
N ALA A 589 -20.38 10.05 23.00
CA ALA A 589 -20.13 9.01 24.01
C ALA A 589 -18.88 8.16 23.72
N SER A 590 -18.36 7.52 24.77
CA SER A 590 -17.33 6.49 24.67
C SER A 590 -17.93 5.14 24.23
N TYR A 591 -17.17 4.39 23.45
CA TYR A 591 -17.60 3.12 22.87
C TYR A 591 -16.49 2.08 22.88
N GLN A 592 -16.69 0.96 23.58
CA GLN A 592 -15.87 -0.25 23.45
C GLN A 592 -16.79 -1.33 22.88
N LEU A 593 -16.55 -1.72 21.63
CA LEU A 593 -17.47 -2.55 20.86
C LEU A 593 -16.79 -3.79 20.25
N LYS A 594 -17.62 -4.80 20.08
CA LYS A 594 -17.37 -6.01 19.30
C LYS A 594 -18.46 -6.17 18.24
N ALA A 595 -18.08 -6.61 17.04
CA ALA A 595 -19.00 -7.02 15.99
C ALA A 595 -19.22 -8.54 16.02
N THR A 596 -20.46 -8.99 15.82
CA THR A 596 -20.81 -10.41 15.65
C THR A 596 -21.62 -10.67 14.38
N PRO A 597 -21.08 -10.33 13.20
CA PRO A 597 -21.79 -10.51 11.96
C PRO A 597 -22.03 -11.99 11.63
N SER A 598 -23.05 -12.25 10.81
CA SER A 598 -23.32 -13.60 10.30
C SER A 598 -22.21 -14.07 9.34
N ASP A 599 -22.01 -15.39 9.24
CA ASP A 599 -21.06 -15.98 8.28
C ASP A 599 -21.32 -15.54 6.83
N GLN A 600 -22.59 -15.30 6.48
CA GLN A 600 -22.98 -14.82 5.15
C GLN A 600 -22.55 -13.36 4.92
N ALA A 601 -22.71 -12.49 5.91
CA ALA A 601 -22.23 -11.10 5.84
C ALA A 601 -20.70 -11.03 5.82
N VAL A 602 -20.02 -11.92 6.57
CA VAL A 602 -18.56 -12.08 6.54
C VAL A 602 -18.10 -12.47 5.12
N GLN A 603 -18.69 -13.50 4.52
CA GLN A 603 -18.35 -13.95 3.17
C GLN A 603 -18.56 -12.87 2.11
N LEU A 604 -19.71 -12.17 2.15
CA LEU A 604 -20.01 -11.08 1.23
C LEU A 604 -18.98 -9.95 1.37
N SER A 605 -18.78 -9.44 2.58
CA SER A 605 -17.86 -8.31 2.81
C SER A 605 -16.41 -8.63 2.46
N SER A 606 -15.92 -9.84 2.79
CA SER A 606 -14.58 -10.29 2.39
C SER A 606 -14.40 -10.36 0.87
N GLY A 607 -15.46 -10.71 0.12
CA GLY A 607 -15.42 -10.75 -1.34
C GLY A 607 -15.43 -9.37 -2.00
N LEU A 608 -15.93 -8.34 -1.31
CA LEU A 608 -16.02 -6.96 -1.80
C LEU A 608 -14.81 -6.10 -1.43
N ALA A 609 -14.08 -6.45 -0.36
CA ALA A 609 -12.99 -5.65 0.16
C ALA A 609 -11.84 -5.48 -0.84
N LYS A 610 -11.41 -4.24 -1.04
CA LYS A 610 -10.23 -3.83 -1.82
C LYS A 610 -9.03 -3.52 -0.95
N VAL A 611 -9.29 -3.03 0.28
CA VAL A 611 -8.27 -2.77 1.30
C VAL A 611 -8.40 -3.81 2.40
N ILE A 612 -7.30 -4.45 2.77
CA ILE A 612 -7.27 -5.43 3.87
C ILE A 612 -6.24 -4.97 4.91
N VAL A 613 -6.67 -4.78 6.15
CA VAL A 613 -5.83 -4.46 7.30
C VAL A 613 -5.92 -5.61 8.30
N ARG A 614 -4.86 -6.42 8.41
CA ARG A 614 -4.92 -7.64 9.24
C ARG A 614 -3.63 -8.03 9.92
N ASN A 615 -3.72 -8.83 10.98
CA ASN A 615 -2.55 -9.34 11.71
C ASN A 615 -1.58 -8.26 12.21
N ASN A 616 -2.04 -7.01 12.33
CA ASN A 616 -1.22 -5.94 12.87
C ASN A 616 -1.36 -5.90 14.39
N SER A 617 -0.32 -5.45 15.08
CA SER A 617 -0.32 -5.41 16.54
C SER A 617 0.18 -4.10 17.13
N SER A 618 -0.44 -3.68 18.23
CA SER A 618 0.03 -2.53 19.00
C SER A 618 -0.46 -2.57 20.45
N THR A 619 -0.17 -1.51 21.22
CA THR A 619 -0.79 -1.31 22.53
C THR A 619 -2.25 -0.88 22.40
N ARG A 620 -2.57 0.01 21.45
CA ARG A 620 -3.95 0.45 21.19
C ARG A 620 -4.18 0.67 19.70
N GLY A 621 -5.28 0.17 19.15
CA GLY A 621 -5.48 0.21 17.71
C GLY A 621 -4.52 -0.74 17.02
N GLY A 622 -4.76 -2.05 17.14
CA GLY A 622 -3.91 -3.05 16.47
C GLY A 622 -3.85 -2.81 14.98
N GLY A 623 -5.03 -2.65 14.35
CA GLY A 623 -5.18 -2.22 12.97
C GLY A 623 -4.90 -0.73 12.82
N ILE A 624 -5.77 0.12 13.39
CA ILE A 624 -5.72 1.58 13.24
C ILE A 624 -5.77 2.27 14.60
N GLY A 625 -4.86 3.20 14.86
CA GLY A 625 -4.94 4.12 16.00
C GLY A 625 -5.09 5.57 15.53
N SER A 626 -5.78 6.42 16.29
CA SER A 626 -5.96 7.81 15.85
C SER A 626 -6.09 8.83 16.97
N ASN A 627 -5.35 9.93 16.82
CA ASN A 627 -5.60 11.19 17.50
C ASN A 627 -6.26 12.26 16.60
N GLY A 628 -6.35 11.99 15.30
CA GLY A 628 -7.02 12.85 14.31
C GLY A 628 -8.28 12.19 13.75
N LYS A 629 -8.70 12.60 12.56
CA LYS A 629 -9.90 12.07 11.91
C LYS A 629 -9.58 10.78 11.13
N VAL A 630 -10.41 9.76 11.26
CA VAL A 630 -10.39 8.60 10.36
C VAL A 630 -11.76 8.43 9.73
N VAL A 631 -11.75 8.35 8.42
CA VAL A 631 -12.91 8.15 7.58
C VAL A 631 -12.79 6.79 6.91
N LEU A 632 -13.75 5.92 7.24
CA LEU A 632 -13.92 4.59 6.69
C LEU A 632 -15.23 4.60 5.86
N GLY A 633 -15.11 4.63 4.53
CA GLY A 633 -16.21 4.83 3.60
C GLY A 633 -16.57 6.29 3.34
N ASN A 634 -17.64 6.51 2.59
CA ASN A 634 -18.07 7.85 2.19
C ASN A 634 -18.88 8.55 3.28
N GLU A 635 -18.43 9.74 3.71
CA GLU A 635 -19.19 10.56 4.66
C GLU A 635 -20.40 11.22 3.98
N HIS A 636 -21.46 11.46 4.76
CA HIS A 636 -22.63 12.25 4.32
C HIS A 636 -23.42 11.66 3.14
N GLU A 637 -23.25 10.37 2.82
CA GLU A 637 -24.08 9.68 1.84
C GLU A 637 -25.32 9.08 2.51
N TYR A 638 -26.45 9.23 1.84
CA TYR A 638 -27.73 8.65 2.25
C TYR A 638 -27.66 7.12 2.23
N THR A 639 -28.52 6.50 3.03
CA THR A 639 -28.77 5.05 2.99
C THR A 639 -30.08 4.76 2.26
N GLU A 640 -30.26 3.49 1.88
CA GLU A 640 -31.54 2.96 1.44
C GLU A 640 -32.25 2.23 2.59
N SER A 641 -33.56 2.10 2.48
CA SER A 641 -34.35 1.19 3.32
C SER A 641 -35.17 0.25 2.46
N LEU A 642 -35.44 -0.95 2.96
CA LEU A 642 -36.28 -1.94 2.30
C LEU A 642 -37.41 -2.39 3.21
N THR A 643 -38.64 -2.02 2.86
CA THR A 643 -39.84 -2.48 3.56
C THR A 643 -40.41 -3.72 2.88
N VAL A 644 -40.54 -4.81 3.64
CA VAL A 644 -41.22 -6.02 3.21
C VAL A 644 -42.60 -6.11 3.85
N THR A 645 -43.62 -6.45 3.06
CA THR A 645 -44.98 -6.73 3.53
C THR A 645 -45.45 -8.08 3.00
N LYS A 646 -45.90 -8.96 3.89
CA LYS A 646 -46.39 -10.29 3.55
C LYS A 646 -47.91 -10.29 3.37
N GLN A 647 -48.38 -10.93 2.30
CA GLN A 647 -49.80 -11.15 2.03
C GLN A 647 -50.09 -12.62 1.78
N TRP A 648 -51.28 -13.07 2.19
CA TRP A 648 -51.70 -14.47 2.10
C TRP A 648 -53.03 -14.57 1.34
N ASP A 649 -53.04 -15.31 0.23
CA ASP A 649 -54.24 -15.66 -0.53
C ASP A 649 -54.47 -17.19 -0.50
N PRO A 650 -55.35 -17.69 0.38
CA PRO A 650 -55.65 -19.12 0.45
C PRO A 650 -56.49 -19.62 -0.74
N GLY A 651 -56.97 -18.74 -1.62
CA GLY A 651 -57.85 -19.08 -2.72
C GLY A 651 -59.08 -19.88 -2.27
N GLN A 652 -59.39 -20.97 -2.98
CA GLN A 652 -60.48 -21.89 -2.61
C GLN A 652 -60.00 -23.10 -1.78
N THR A 653 -58.70 -23.20 -1.49
CA THR A 653 -58.10 -24.38 -0.84
C THR A 653 -58.45 -24.50 0.64
N GLY A 654 -58.79 -23.38 1.29
CA GLY A 654 -59.01 -23.30 2.73
C GLY A 654 -57.74 -23.50 3.55
N LEU A 655 -56.57 -23.35 2.93
CA LEU A 655 -55.26 -23.45 3.60
C LEU A 655 -55.13 -22.34 4.65
N SER A 656 -54.73 -22.71 5.86
CA SER A 656 -54.54 -21.75 6.96
C SER A 656 -53.21 -21.01 6.81
N THR A 657 -53.24 -19.70 7.05
CA THR A 657 -52.04 -18.88 7.21
C THR A 657 -51.15 -19.44 8.35
N PRO A 658 -49.82 -19.55 8.16
CA PRO A 658 -48.90 -19.92 9.23
C PRO A 658 -48.92 -18.93 10.40
N GLU A 659 -48.51 -19.39 11.60
CA GLU A 659 -48.41 -18.51 12.78
C GLU A 659 -47.35 -17.42 12.60
N ASN A 660 -46.25 -17.75 11.90
CA ASN A 660 -45.18 -16.83 11.54
C ASN A 660 -44.41 -17.36 10.32
N ILE A 661 -43.59 -16.51 9.72
CA ILE A 661 -42.61 -16.89 8.70
C ILE A 661 -41.31 -16.11 8.86
N THR A 662 -40.17 -16.73 8.57
CA THR A 662 -38.89 -16.03 8.50
C THR A 662 -38.66 -15.53 7.07
N VAL A 663 -38.39 -14.24 6.96
CA VAL A 663 -38.01 -13.56 5.73
C VAL A 663 -36.56 -13.12 5.81
N TRP A 664 -35.82 -13.28 4.71
CA TRP A 664 -34.40 -12.97 4.62
C TRP A 664 -34.16 -11.79 3.70
N LEU A 665 -33.41 -10.80 4.19
CA LEU A 665 -32.76 -9.80 3.35
C LEU A 665 -31.57 -10.47 2.65
N THR A 666 -31.54 -10.38 1.33
CA THR A 666 -30.51 -11.00 0.51
C THR A 666 -29.80 -9.96 -0.36
N ILE A 667 -28.47 -9.98 -0.32
CA ILE A 667 -27.59 -9.13 -1.14
C ILE A 667 -26.58 -10.02 -1.84
N ASP A 668 -26.49 -9.92 -3.17
CA ASP A 668 -25.61 -10.75 -4.02
C ASP A 668 -25.69 -12.26 -3.75
N GLY A 669 -26.88 -12.74 -3.38
CA GLY A 669 -27.14 -14.16 -3.08
C GLY A 669 -26.79 -14.60 -1.65
N TYR A 670 -26.37 -13.69 -0.78
CA TYR A 670 -26.10 -13.96 0.64
C TYR A 670 -27.28 -13.50 1.51
N ARG A 671 -27.80 -14.38 2.36
CA ARG A 671 -28.84 -14.06 3.35
C ARG A 671 -28.21 -13.31 4.53
N VAL A 672 -28.18 -11.99 4.47
CA VAL A 672 -27.38 -11.13 5.36
C VAL A 672 -28.10 -10.71 6.64
N GLU A 673 -29.43 -10.78 6.66
CA GLU A 673 -30.28 -10.46 7.81
C GLU A 673 -31.61 -11.21 7.70
N SER A 674 -32.26 -11.50 8.82
CA SER A 674 -33.59 -12.12 8.85
C SER A 674 -34.53 -11.43 9.81
N VAL A 675 -35.82 -11.50 9.50
CA VAL A 675 -36.91 -11.09 10.41
C VAL A 675 -38.00 -12.16 10.44
N VAL A 676 -38.65 -12.31 11.59
CA VAL A 676 -39.86 -13.11 11.73
C VAL A 676 -41.08 -12.20 11.54
N LEU A 677 -41.92 -12.50 10.56
CA LEU A 677 -43.18 -11.80 10.30
C LEU A 677 -44.36 -12.61 10.83
N ASP A 678 -45.30 -11.94 11.49
CA ASP A 678 -46.51 -12.52 12.06
C ASP A 678 -47.62 -11.47 12.19
N GLU A 679 -48.77 -11.84 12.77
CA GLU A 679 -49.87 -10.89 12.98
C GLU A 679 -49.51 -9.73 13.91
N SER A 680 -48.56 -9.91 14.83
CA SER A 680 -48.21 -8.90 15.84
C SER A 680 -47.44 -7.71 15.25
N ASN A 681 -46.68 -7.95 14.18
CA ASN A 681 -46.01 -6.91 13.39
C ASN A 681 -46.74 -6.58 12.09
N GLU A 682 -48.03 -6.90 12.01
CA GLU A 682 -48.86 -6.65 10.82
C GLU A 682 -48.24 -7.22 9.53
N TRP A 683 -47.47 -8.30 9.66
CA TRP A 683 -46.77 -8.95 8.57
C TRP A 683 -45.83 -8.00 7.80
N THR A 684 -45.28 -6.98 8.47
CA THR A 684 -44.42 -5.97 7.85
C THR A 684 -43.14 -5.71 8.64
N HIS A 685 -42.07 -5.39 7.93
CA HIS A 685 -40.79 -5.00 8.51
C HIS A 685 -39.99 -4.10 7.56
N THR A 686 -39.18 -3.20 8.10
CA THR A 686 -38.29 -2.34 7.31
C THR A 686 -36.85 -2.58 7.72
N PHE A 687 -36.04 -3.01 6.75
CA PHE A 687 -34.59 -3.11 6.86
C PHE A 687 -33.99 -1.73 6.59
N GLU A 688 -33.38 -1.12 7.59
CA GLU A 688 -32.83 0.24 7.52
C GLU A 688 -31.33 0.25 7.22
N GLY A 689 -30.83 1.39 6.74
CA GLY A 689 -29.38 1.67 6.70
C GLY A 689 -28.61 0.98 5.57
N LEU A 690 -29.28 0.48 4.54
CA LEU A 690 -28.67 -0.25 3.42
C LEU A 690 -27.71 0.64 2.61
N PRO A 691 -26.63 0.08 2.05
CA PRO A 691 -25.82 0.79 1.08
C PRO A 691 -26.66 1.18 -0.14
N LEU A 692 -26.33 2.32 -0.74
CA LEU A 692 -26.90 2.77 -2.01
C LEU A 692 -26.62 1.73 -3.11
N ASP A 693 -27.63 1.49 -3.95
CA ASP A 693 -27.53 0.58 -5.09
C ASP A 693 -27.05 -0.84 -4.70
N SER A 694 -27.32 -1.27 -3.46
CA SER A 694 -26.85 -2.55 -2.90
C SER A 694 -27.38 -3.79 -3.63
N GLY A 695 -28.42 -3.65 -4.45
CA GLY A 695 -29.09 -4.80 -5.06
C GLY A 695 -29.89 -5.64 -4.06
N ALA A 696 -30.24 -5.07 -2.90
CA ALA A 696 -31.01 -5.74 -1.87
C ALA A 696 -32.35 -6.31 -2.38
N THR A 697 -32.61 -7.56 -2.00
CA THR A 697 -33.82 -8.33 -2.34
C THR A 697 -34.33 -9.08 -1.11
N ILE A 698 -35.51 -9.68 -1.26
CA ILE A 698 -36.13 -10.51 -0.23
C ILE A 698 -36.21 -11.95 -0.71
N GLU A 699 -35.88 -12.88 0.18
CA GLU A 699 -36.09 -14.32 0.01
C GLU A 699 -36.91 -14.86 1.19
N GLU A 700 -37.74 -15.89 0.93
CA GLU A 700 -38.36 -16.67 1.99
C GLU A 700 -38.34 -18.16 1.63
N ASP A 701 -38.32 -19.01 2.66
CA ASP A 701 -38.59 -20.43 2.49
C ASP A 701 -40.11 -20.63 2.55
N ALA A 702 -40.78 -20.57 1.39
CA ALA A 702 -42.23 -20.64 1.31
C ALA A 702 -42.78 -21.90 2.04
N PRO A 703 -43.81 -21.77 2.89
CA PRO A 703 -44.34 -22.91 3.63
C PRO A 703 -44.96 -23.96 2.71
N GLU A 704 -45.02 -25.22 3.17
CA GLU A 704 -45.61 -26.31 2.39
C GLU A 704 -47.04 -25.97 1.96
N GLY A 705 -47.33 -26.13 0.65
CA GLY A 705 -48.62 -25.80 0.07
C GLY A 705 -48.79 -24.35 -0.39
N TRP A 706 -47.77 -23.50 -0.23
CA TRP A 706 -47.76 -22.11 -0.72
C TRP A 706 -46.70 -21.88 -1.81
N THR A 707 -46.95 -20.91 -2.68
CA THR A 707 -45.96 -20.34 -3.61
C THR A 707 -45.85 -18.84 -3.40
N ALA A 708 -44.64 -18.30 -3.43
CA ALA A 708 -44.36 -16.87 -3.24
C ALA A 708 -44.15 -16.14 -4.58
N ASP A 709 -44.83 -14.99 -4.75
CA ASP A 709 -44.57 -13.99 -5.79
C ASP A 709 -44.05 -12.69 -5.15
N TYR A 710 -43.04 -12.07 -5.77
CA TYR A 710 -42.34 -10.92 -5.21
C TYR A 710 -42.57 -9.68 -6.08
N GLN A 711 -43.23 -8.68 -5.51
CA GLN A 711 -43.53 -7.42 -6.18
C GLN A 711 -42.67 -6.32 -5.58
N ARG A 712 -41.68 -5.86 -6.35
CA ARG A 712 -40.71 -4.85 -5.92
C ARG A 712 -41.00 -3.49 -6.57
N GLU A 713 -40.99 -2.43 -5.76
CA GLU A 713 -41.01 -1.04 -6.23
C GLU A 713 -39.89 -0.25 -5.55
N TYR A 714 -39.28 0.69 -6.28
CA TYR A 714 -38.22 1.56 -5.77
C TYR A 714 -38.63 3.03 -5.92
N TYR A 715 -38.55 3.78 -4.83
CA TYR A 715 -38.87 5.19 -4.77
C TYR A 715 -37.57 6.00 -4.65
N PRO A 716 -37.01 6.50 -5.77
CA PRO A 716 -35.69 7.14 -5.77
C PRO A 716 -35.64 8.45 -4.96
N ASP A 717 -36.75 9.17 -4.84
CA ASP A 717 -36.82 10.43 -4.10
C ASP A 717 -36.66 10.23 -2.58
N THR A 718 -37.15 9.10 -2.06
CA THR A 718 -37.07 8.73 -0.63
C THR A 718 -36.01 7.66 -0.35
N ARG A 719 -35.46 7.02 -1.40
CA ARG A 719 -34.51 5.89 -1.32
C ARG A 719 -35.10 4.68 -0.59
N GLU A 720 -36.41 4.51 -0.74
CA GLU A 720 -37.16 3.42 -0.15
C GLU A 720 -37.43 2.35 -1.21
N ILE A 721 -37.16 1.10 -0.87
CA ILE A 721 -37.56 -0.08 -1.61
C ILE A 721 -38.77 -0.67 -0.89
N THR A 722 -39.81 -1.04 -1.62
CA THR A 722 -40.92 -1.83 -1.07
C THR A 722 -41.00 -3.17 -1.78
N VAL A 723 -41.21 -4.23 -1.00
CA VAL A 723 -41.41 -5.59 -1.51
C VAL A 723 -42.68 -6.17 -0.89
N VAL A 724 -43.69 -6.41 -1.72
CA VAL A 724 -44.85 -7.20 -1.34
C VAL A 724 -44.60 -8.65 -1.71
N VAL A 725 -44.61 -9.55 -0.73
CA VAL A 725 -44.50 -10.99 -0.97
C VAL A 725 -45.88 -11.62 -0.86
N LEU A 726 -46.49 -11.94 -2.00
CA LEU A 726 -47.80 -12.57 -2.08
C LEU A 726 -47.66 -14.10 -2.06
N ASN A 727 -48.17 -14.74 -1.02
CA ASN A 727 -48.27 -16.20 -0.97
C ASN A 727 -49.65 -16.67 -1.43
N GLU A 728 -49.65 -17.48 -2.48
CA GLU A 728 -50.84 -18.12 -3.03
C GLU A 728 -50.82 -19.62 -2.72
N ALA A 729 -51.96 -20.18 -2.34
CA ALA A 729 -52.07 -21.62 -2.08
C ALA A 729 -51.94 -22.43 -3.39
N ILE A 730 -51.15 -23.50 -3.36
CA ILE A 730 -50.98 -24.42 -4.49
C ILE A 730 -52.26 -25.22 -4.69
N GLU A 731 -52.97 -24.98 -5.78
CA GLU A 731 -54.15 -25.78 -6.14
C GLU A 731 -53.74 -27.19 -6.58
N VAL A 732 -54.08 -28.21 -5.78
CA VAL A 732 -53.94 -29.61 -6.18
C VAL A 732 -54.97 -29.94 -7.26
N THR A 733 -54.51 -30.04 -8.51
CA THR A 733 -55.35 -30.58 -9.59
C THR A 733 -55.51 -32.09 -9.37
N PRO A 734 -56.73 -32.66 -9.24
CA PRO A 734 -56.89 -34.10 -9.05
C PRO A 734 -56.37 -34.86 -10.28
N GLU A 735 -55.50 -35.85 -10.04
CA GLU A 735 -54.99 -36.76 -11.08
C GLU A 735 -56.18 -37.45 -11.78
N PRO A 736 -56.23 -37.54 -13.12
CA PRO A 736 -57.34 -38.17 -13.81
C PRO A 736 -57.44 -39.65 -13.39
N THR A 737 -58.61 -40.02 -12.87
CA THR A 737 -58.91 -41.37 -12.39
C THR A 737 -58.70 -42.40 -13.52
N PRO A 738 -57.95 -43.50 -13.32
CA PRO A 738 -57.80 -44.52 -14.34
C PRO A 738 -59.15 -45.17 -14.64
N ASP A 739 -59.49 -45.24 -15.92
CA ASP A 739 -60.76 -45.75 -16.43
C ASP A 739 -60.98 -47.23 -16.02
N VAL A 740 -62.14 -47.50 -15.42
CA VAL A 740 -62.46 -48.79 -14.81
C VAL A 740 -62.91 -49.77 -15.90
N THR A 741 -62.03 -50.72 -16.25
CA THR A 741 -62.41 -51.89 -17.07
C THR A 741 -63.27 -52.85 -16.22
N PRO A 742 -64.41 -53.36 -16.73
CA PRO A 742 -65.31 -54.20 -15.92
C PRO A 742 -64.74 -55.59 -15.65
N THR A 743 -64.87 -56.01 -14.40
CA THR A 743 -64.40 -57.26 -13.80
C THR A 743 -65.09 -58.51 -14.38
N PRO A 744 -64.39 -59.62 -14.66
CA PRO A 744 -65.01 -60.92 -14.85
C PRO A 744 -65.22 -61.67 -13.53
N ASP A 745 -66.32 -62.42 -13.51
CA ASP A 745 -66.86 -63.27 -12.45
C ASP A 745 -65.86 -64.22 -11.75
N ALA A 746 -66.21 -64.55 -10.50
CA ALA A 746 -65.43 -65.37 -9.60
C ALA A 746 -65.73 -66.89 -9.72
N THR A 747 -64.64 -67.67 -9.85
CA THR A 747 -64.35 -69.03 -9.29
C THR A 747 -65.06 -70.27 -9.90
N PRO A 748 -64.34 -71.41 -10.05
CA PRO A 748 -64.15 -72.35 -8.94
C PRO A 748 -62.72 -72.96 -8.80
N THR A 749 -62.58 -73.72 -7.71
CA THR A 749 -61.42 -74.01 -6.86
C THR A 749 -60.45 -75.14 -7.31
N ALA A 750 -59.18 -75.01 -6.86
CA ALA A 750 -58.23 -76.03 -6.33
C ALA A 750 -57.53 -77.06 -7.27
N PRO A 751 -56.42 -77.74 -6.87
CA PRO A 751 -55.28 -77.34 -6.00
C PRO A 751 -53.87 -77.81 -6.52
N THR A 752 -52.83 -77.39 -5.79
CA THR A 752 -51.55 -78.09 -5.41
C THR A 752 -50.24 -77.97 -6.24
N GLU A 753 -49.17 -77.72 -5.44
CA GLU A 753 -47.74 -78.11 -5.51
C GLU A 753 -46.68 -77.28 -6.28
N THR A 754 -45.84 -76.60 -5.47
CA THR A 754 -44.37 -76.56 -5.41
C THR A 754 -43.50 -76.85 -6.65
N SER A 755 -42.66 -75.88 -7.03
CA SER A 755 -41.16 -75.96 -6.97
C SER A 755 -40.48 -74.72 -7.60
N THR A 756 -39.44 -74.18 -6.93
CA THR A 756 -38.37 -73.29 -7.45
C THR A 756 -37.51 -74.01 -8.53
N PRO A 757 -36.60 -73.39 -9.34
CA PRO A 757 -35.80 -72.17 -9.12
C PRO A 757 -35.53 -71.22 -10.34
N THR A 758 -34.81 -70.12 -10.08
CA THR A 758 -34.04 -69.16 -10.94
C THR A 758 -33.19 -69.88 -12.03
N PRO A 759 -32.68 -69.29 -13.17
CA PRO A 759 -32.11 -67.93 -13.33
C PRO A 759 -32.10 -67.28 -14.77
N GLY A 760 -31.57 -66.05 -14.90
CA GLY A 760 -30.87 -65.61 -16.13
C GLY A 760 -31.03 -64.14 -16.60
N THR A 761 -30.05 -63.28 -16.27
CA THR A 761 -29.70 -62.03 -17.00
C THR A 761 -28.79 -62.40 -18.19
N PRO A 762 -28.75 -61.72 -19.37
CA PRO A 762 -28.17 -60.37 -19.59
C PRO A 762 -28.90 -59.57 -20.74
N SER A 763 -28.60 -58.34 -21.18
CA SER A 763 -27.37 -57.55 -21.29
C SER A 763 -27.69 -56.07 -21.66
N LYS A 764 -27.01 -55.14 -20.97
CA LYS A 764 -26.34 -53.88 -21.41
C LYS A 764 -27.01 -52.92 -22.42
N THR A 765 -27.09 -51.64 -22.02
CA THR A 765 -26.13 -50.58 -22.46
C THR A 765 -26.12 -49.38 -21.49
N ARG A 766 -24.92 -48.84 -21.22
CA ARG A 766 -24.56 -47.62 -20.46
C ARG A 766 -23.82 -46.68 -21.43
N PRO A 767 -23.79 -45.35 -21.23
CA PRO A 767 -22.63 -44.70 -20.57
C PRO A 767 -23.08 -43.49 -19.73
N ALA A 768 -22.27 -42.78 -18.94
CA ALA A 768 -21.12 -43.06 -18.09
C ALA A 768 -20.98 -41.76 -17.24
N LYS A 769 -20.93 -41.89 -15.92
CA LYS A 769 -20.70 -40.80 -14.96
C LYS A 769 -19.34 -41.05 -14.31
N MET A 770 -18.45 -40.06 -14.28
CA MET A 770 -17.27 -39.96 -13.41
C MET A 770 -16.74 -38.51 -13.42
N PRO A 771 -15.98 -38.06 -12.41
CA PRO A 771 -16.09 -38.38 -10.97
C PRO A 771 -15.95 -37.13 -10.05
N ARG A 772 -16.40 -37.28 -8.80
CA ARG A 772 -15.91 -36.53 -7.63
C ARG A 772 -14.81 -37.38 -6.96
N THR A 773 -13.74 -36.75 -6.49
CA THR A 773 -12.71 -37.29 -5.57
C THR A 773 -12.25 -36.13 -4.69
N GLY A 774 -12.02 -36.25 -3.38
CA GLY A 774 -12.11 -37.36 -2.45
C GLY A 774 -11.42 -37.00 -1.13
N GLU A 775 -11.93 -37.51 -0.01
CA GLU A 775 -11.21 -37.64 1.25
C GLU A 775 -11.30 -39.10 1.73
N ASP A 776 -10.17 -39.53 2.27
CA ASP A 776 -9.90 -40.61 3.22
C ASP A 776 -10.03 -42.10 2.83
N ALA A 777 -8.88 -42.80 2.87
CA ALA A 777 -8.64 -43.86 3.87
C ALA A 777 -7.27 -44.59 3.75
N PHE A 778 -6.62 -44.71 4.91
CA PHE A 778 -5.90 -45.88 5.45
C PHE A 778 -4.40 -46.17 5.14
N ALA A 779 -3.71 -46.37 6.27
CA ALA A 779 -2.69 -47.39 6.56
C ALA A 779 -1.26 -47.27 6.03
N GLY A 780 -0.34 -47.04 6.97
CA GLY A 780 0.53 -48.13 7.40
C GLY A 780 1.95 -48.23 6.81
N LEU A 781 2.91 -48.04 7.73
CA LEU A 781 4.06 -48.91 7.97
C LEU A 781 5.45 -48.52 7.37
N PHE A 782 6.30 -48.04 8.29
CA PHE A 782 7.74 -48.32 8.49
C PHE A 782 8.81 -47.75 7.54
N GLY A 783 9.79 -47.08 8.15
CA GLY A 783 11.20 -47.40 7.90
C GLY A 783 12.21 -46.26 8.02
N ALA A 784 12.76 -46.05 9.22
CA ALA A 784 14.13 -45.65 9.61
C ALA A 784 14.82 -44.46 8.88
N VAL A 785 15.44 -43.47 9.53
CA VAL A 785 16.56 -43.49 10.51
C VAL A 785 16.53 -42.09 11.18
N ALA A 786 16.24 -41.90 12.48
CA ALA A 786 16.97 -42.22 13.71
C ALA A 786 18.18 -41.32 14.08
N LEU A 787 17.98 -40.61 15.22
CA LEU A 787 18.91 -40.20 16.29
C LEU A 787 20.01 -39.17 15.97
N VAL A 788 20.25 -38.15 16.80
CA VAL A 788 20.68 -38.19 18.23
C VAL A 788 20.08 -36.98 18.99
N ALA A 789 19.19 -37.20 19.98
CA ALA A 789 19.38 -37.14 21.46
C ALA A 789 19.85 -35.77 22.00
N ALA A 790 19.04 -34.99 22.72
CA ALA A 790 18.41 -35.19 24.05
C ALA A 790 19.37 -35.06 25.26
N CYS A 791 18.80 -34.49 26.34
CA CYS A 791 19.29 -34.30 27.72
C CYS A 791 19.93 -32.94 28.00
N ALA A 792 19.64 -32.21 29.08
CA ALA A 792 18.80 -32.40 30.26
C ALA A 792 18.47 -30.98 30.78
N GLY A 793 17.32 -30.72 31.40
CA GLY A 793 17.12 -31.03 32.80
C GLY A 793 17.35 -29.78 33.67
N ALA A 794 16.25 -29.24 34.16
CA ALA A 794 16.10 -28.18 35.15
C ALA A 794 17.22 -28.05 36.19
N GLN A 795 17.64 -26.81 36.47
CA GLN A 795 18.13 -26.40 37.79
C GLN A 795 18.03 -24.87 38.01
N THR A 796 17.09 -24.51 38.89
CA THR A 796 17.23 -23.54 40.01
C THR A 796 17.68 -22.09 39.75
N LEU A 797 16.70 -21.20 39.98
CA LEU A 797 16.77 -19.94 40.73
C LEU A 797 18.01 -19.68 41.62
N ARG A 798 18.40 -18.38 41.63
CA ARG A 798 19.10 -17.58 42.66
C ARG A 798 20.63 -17.64 42.74
N LYS A 799 21.28 -16.59 42.20
CA LYS A 799 21.95 -15.48 42.92
C LYS A 799 22.87 -14.72 41.94
N ARG A 800 22.59 -13.44 41.67
CA ARG A 800 23.13 -12.23 42.33
C ARG A 800 24.58 -11.89 41.96
N LYS A 801 24.69 -10.67 41.41
CA LYS A 801 25.75 -9.65 41.56
C LYS A 801 27.00 -9.74 40.67
N GLN A 802 27.22 -8.57 40.04
CA GLN A 802 28.48 -7.92 39.67
C GLN A 802 29.22 -8.48 38.45
N SER A 803 29.00 -7.85 37.30
CA SER A 803 29.90 -6.81 36.74
C SER A 803 29.18 -6.07 35.63
#